data_AF-A0A8W7PUM8-F1
#
_entry.id   AF-A0A8W7PUM8-F1
#
_cell.length_a   1.000
_cell.length_b   1.000
_cell.length_c   1.000
_cell.angle_alpha   90.00
_cell.angle_beta   90.00
_cell.angle_gamma   90.00
#
_symmetry.space_group_name_H-M   'P 1'
#
loop_
_entity.id
_entity.type
_entity.pdbx_description
1 polymer ?
#
loop_
_entity_poly.entity_id
_entity_poly.type
_entity_poly.pdbx_seq_one_letter_code
_entity_poly.pdbx_strand_id
1 'polypeptide(L)'
;MDQPNRGRGRGTRGGPGGSGAQPNWKQGGGPSRPPYVSDRPQEAAGTSGNSGNGNGNGNGNGNGNGDPSTRSVVPVAQRGGGNGGGAGAGDGPSGRGAMRGSRYVPEVVVTRLPNAPSKHGTLGTKLLLKTNYFRLTRKEDSVIFQYRIDFDPVVEDQRVVHALLRTQGPLFGPYIFDGTMLFLYNKLRQDEVELQVKDPRTDLLYKLRIRRVGTVDMTSEKAFLILNLMHRQAMGSLKLLPINRYYFDPLAKISIPQYGLELFPGYVTSIRQHEKDVLLCVEITHRVMRTDTVYKTLQNMQRQPGAFRENFVKMVVGSQVMCTYNQKSYKVTDVDFNTTPSSSFTSREGENITFMEYYRKAYNITIRDPKQPMLVSTPSQRMLRSGASGPILLVPELCRLTGITDDMRRDFNLMRSIADQTRIGADKRIERLQRFNERLQETPASREVFTFWKTELDRRLVEVPARLLAQETIMFRADGGGVPAGPEADWNQAFRNNHMFKTVPLQRWFIVCERKAEQLTRDFVGAMMQVSNGMGFKVAQPQILYLQNDSGVSYTNAINELMNKDPQLVMCIVPNDRADRYKAIKKKCCVDRPLPCQVIKARTITPKNQNLRALLTIATKVMIQLNCKLGGIPWIVKNPLSSVMVVGFDVCHDASDKSLSYGALVATMYAAKHIEPKYFSVIERHQRGEELSSFLSSNIVKALRKYQEQFGEGVLPRRILVYRDGVGDGQLGHVVDHEVRAIKEKLTRVYENHEFKSQLTVIVVNKRINTRLFDGGRNPPPGTVVDDIVTLPERTDFFLISQSVRQGTVSPTSYNVIFDESGLKPDQLQVYTAKQTHLYYNWCGSVAVPAVCQYAHKLAFLVSQFIHNQPHNMLEGRLYYL
;
A
#
# COMPACT_ATOMS: atom_id res chain seq x y z
N MET A 1 10.55 -8.75 -43.78
CA MET A 1 9.77 -7.66 -43.15
C MET A 1 9.75 -7.93 -41.66
N ASP A 2 10.67 -7.29 -40.94
CA ASP A 2 11.25 -7.90 -39.75
C ASP A 2 10.76 -7.23 -38.47
N GLN A 3 10.22 -8.05 -37.55
CA GLN A 3 9.75 -7.56 -36.26
C GLN A 3 10.91 -7.45 -35.26
N PRO A 4 11.25 -6.25 -34.74
CA PRO A 4 12.32 -6.10 -33.76
C PRO A 4 11.91 -6.72 -32.42
N ASN A 5 12.68 -7.72 -31.98
CA ASN A 5 12.40 -8.52 -30.79
C ASN A 5 12.59 -7.71 -29.48
N ARG A 6 11.48 -7.23 -28.88
CA ARG A 6 11.47 -6.27 -27.75
C ARG A 6 11.45 -6.94 -26.36
N GLY A 7 12.38 -6.50 -25.50
CA GLY A 7 12.67 -7.14 -24.20
C GLY A 7 11.57 -7.06 -23.13
N ARG A 8 11.34 -8.17 -22.43
CA ARG A 8 10.33 -8.33 -21.35
C ARG A 8 10.85 -7.88 -19.98
N GLY A 9 10.70 -6.59 -19.66
CA GLY A 9 10.88 -6.08 -18.29
C GLY A 9 9.61 -6.27 -17.44
N ARG A 10 9.71 -6.93 -16.28
CA ARG A 10 8.61 -7.05 -15.30
C ARG A 10 8.89 -6.21 -14.05
N GLY A 11 8.12 -5.15 -13.83
CA GLY A 11 8.04 -4.49 -12.53
C GLY A 11 7.29 -5.37 -11.53
N THR A 12 7.98 -5.96 -10.56
CA THR A 12 7.34 -6.84 -9.55
C THR A 12 6.73 -6.02 -8.42
N ARG A 13 5.39 -5.89 -8.41
CA ARG A 13 4.63 -5.50 -7.21
C ARG A 13 4.94 -6.51 -6.11
N GLY A 14 5.52 -6.06 -5.00
CA GLY A 14 5.86 -6.91 -3.86
C GLY A 14 4.65 -7.20 -2.96
N GLY A 15 4.53 -8.45 -2.51
CA GLY A 15 3.76 -8.83 -1.32
C GLY A 15 4.72 -9.47 -0.30
N PRO A 16 4.35 -9.52 1.00
CA PRO A 16 5.16 -10.16 2.05
C PRO A 16 5.23 -11.69 1.86
N GLY A 17 6.12 -12.37 2.61
CA GLY A 17 6.43 -13.79 2.37
C GLY A 17 7.07 -14.62 3.52
N GLY A 18 6.99 -15.96 3.38
CA GLY A 18 7.71 -17.06 4.06
C GLY A 18 7.39 -18.39 3.29
N SER A 19 8.19 -19.44 3.09
CA SER A 19 9.25 -20.17 3.83
C SER A 19 8.70 -21.44 4.49
N GLY A 20 8.88 -22.66 3.97
CA GLY A 20 9.41 -23.12 2.65
C GLY A 20 10.27 -24.41 2.77
N ALA A 21 10.24 -25.31 1.77
CA ALA A 21 11.04 -26.55 1.69
C ALA A 21 11.18 -27.09 0.23
N GLN A 22 12.01 -28.12 0.00
CA GLN A 22 12.14 -28.85 -1.29
C GLN A 22 11.46 -30.24 -1.23
N PRO A 23 11.25 -30.92 -2.39
CA PRO A 23 12.23 -31.96 -2.72
C PRO A 23 12.73 -32.01 -4.18
N ASN A 24 13.95 -32.54 -4.25
CA ASN A 24 14.80 -33.05 -5.33
C ASN A 24 14.12 -33.80 -6.51
N TRP A 25 14.69 -33.72 -7.73
CA TRP A 25 14.73 -34.78 -8.75
C TRP A 25 15.90 -34.57 -9.75
N LYS A 26 16.33 -35.63 -10.45
CA LYS A 26 17.62 -35.77 -11.15
C LYS A 26 17.55 -35.77 -12.69
N GLN A 27 18.64 -35.28 -13.30
CA GLN A 27 19.32 -35.75 -14.54
C GLN A 27 18.60 -35.76 -15.91
N GLY A 28 19.42 -35.74 -16.98
CA GLY A 28 19.04 -35.88 -18.39
C GLY A 28 18.81 -34.53 -19.13
N GLY A 29 19.54 -34.16 -20.18
CA GLY A 29 20.77 -34.75 -20.74
C GLY A 29 21.12 -34.16 -22.12
N GLY A 30 22.39 -34.26 -22.55
CA GLY A 30 22.81 -34.13 -23.97
C GLY A 30 23.08 -32.71 -24.52
N PRO A 31 24.22 -32.45 -25.18
CA PRO A 31 24.54 -31.17 -25.84
C PRO A 31 24.66 -31.25 -27.38
N SER A 32 24.79 -30.09 -28.02
CA SER A 32 25.38 -29.93 -29.36
C SER A 32 26.12 -28.57 -29.43
N ARG A 33 27.15 -28.46 -30.28
CA ARG A 33 28.19 -27.39 -30.23
C ARG A 33 28.46 -26.74 -31.63
N PRO A 34 29.34 -25.73 -31.77
CA PRO A 34 29.32 -24.74 -32.87
C PRO A 34 30.48 -24.87 -33.88
N PRO A 35 30.58 -23.92 -34.83
CA PRO A 35 31.80 -23.13 -35.11
C PRO A 35 31.50 -21.60 -35.19
N TYR A 36 32.44 -20.65 -35.37
CA TYR A 36 33.78 -20.37 -34.79
C TYR A 36 34.13 -18.87 -35.09
N VAL A 37 35.39 -18.40 -34.96
CA VAL A 37 35.96 -17.10 -35.47
C VAL A 37 35.45 -15.84 -34.71
N SER A 38 36.21 -15.05 -33.93
CA SER A 38 37.44 -14.23 -34.14
C SER A 38 37.18 -12.92 -34.95
N ASP A 39 37.86 -11.77 -34.75
CA ASP A 39 39.22 -11.54 -34.20
C ASP A 39 39.44 -10.24 -33.36
N ARG A 40 40.72 -9.84 -33.16
CA ARG A 40 41.31 -8.80 -32.26
C ARG A 40 42.07 -7.70 -33.06
N PRO A 41 42.95 -6.80 -32.53
CA PRO A 41 43.20 -6.22 -31.17
C PRO A 41 43.44 -4.65 -31.20
N GLN A 42 44.23 -4.10 -30.24
CA GLN A 42 44.94 -2.79 -30.22
C GLN A 42 44.11 -1.50 -29.92
N GLU A 43 44.58 -0.40 -29.28
CA GLU A 43 45.61 -0.10 -28.23
C GLU A 43 45.45 1.40 -27.78
N ALA A 44 46.17 2.08 -26.85
CA ALA A 44 47.29 1.76 -25.93
C ALA A 44 47.17 2.53 -24.56
N ALA A 45 48.02 3.54 -24.30
CA ALA A 45 48.17 4.32 -23.04
C ALA A 45 47.69 5.79 -23.17
N GLY A 46 47.50 6.59 -22.10
CA GLY A 46 47.72 6.39 -20.64
C GLY A 46 46.76 7.26 -19.78
N THR A 47 47.14 8.00 -18.73
CA THR A 47 48.42 8.18 -17.99
C THR A 47 48.14 8.79 -16.58
N SER A 48 49.16 8.97 -15.73
CA SER A 48 49.19 9.69 -14.43
C SER A 48 49.40 11.22 -14.59
N GLY A 49 49.26 12.10 -13.58
CA GLY A 49 48.84 11.98 -12.16
C GLY A 49 49.69 12.88 -11.23
N ASN A 50 49.16 13.38 -10.09
CA ASN A 50 49.95 13.98 -8.99
C ASN A 50 49.20 13.99 -7.62
N SER A 51 49.90 14.27 -6.51
CA SER A 51 49.45 14.00 -5.12
C SER A 51 49.93 15.03 -4.06
N GLY A 52 49.10 15.30 -3.04
CA GLY A 52 49.52 15.73 -1.69
C GLY A 52 49.96 17.20 -1.48
N ASN A 53 50.27 17.67 -0.25
CA ASN A 53 49.87 17.19 1.10
C ASN A 53 50.18 18.25 2.21
N GLY A 54 49.48 18.20 3.37
CA GLY A 54 49.93 18.77 4.66
C GLY A 54 49.55 20.24 5.00
N ASN A 55 49.66 20.72 6.26
CA ASN A 55 49.84 20.00 7.55
C ASN A 55 49.56 20.90 8.81
N GLY A 56 49.19 20.29 9.95
CA GLY A 56 49.27 20.86 11.32
C GLY A 56 48.18 21.85 11.80
N ASN A 57 48.00 22.16 13.09
CA ASN A 57 48.46 21.53 14.36
C ASN A 57 47.68 22.12 15.59
N GLY A 58 47.65 21.50 16.78
CA GLY A 58 47.34 22.22 18.06
C GLY A 58 46.49 21.54 19.17
N ASN A 59 47.18 21.14 20.25
CA ASN A 59 46.82 20.77 21.66
C ASN A 59 45.45 21.10 22.32
N GLY A 60 45.09 20.29 23.34
CA GLY A 60 44.18 20.63 24.46
C GLY A 60 44.07 19.49 25.49
N ASN A 61 44.18 19.77 26.81
CA ASN A 61 44.30 18.77 27.89
C ASN A 61 43.20 18.93 28.97
N GLY A 62 42.81 17.88 29.70
CA GLY A 62 41.87 18.00 30.83
C GLY A 62 41.42 16.66 31.46
N ASN A 63 41.47 16.54 32.79
CA ASN A 63 41.26 15.29 33.55
C ASN A 63 40.18 15.48 34.64
N GLY A 64 39.48 14.41 35.06
CA GLY A 64 38.51 14.48 36.18
C GLY A 64 37.81 13.15 36.51
N ASN A 65 37.88 12.71 37.77
CA ASN A 65 37.29 11.44 38.27
C ASN A 65 35.92 11.66 38.95
N GLY A 66 35.08 10.61 39.02
CA GLY A 66 33.90 10.60 39.90
C GLY A 66 32.91 9.44 39.71
N ASP A 67 33.04 8.38 40.52
CA ASP A 67 32.06 7.29 40.79
C ASP A 67 32.36 6.84 42.25
N PRO A 68 31.38 6.49 43.13
CA PRO A 68 30.67 5.20 43.01
C PRO A 68 29.19 5.13 43.50
N SER A 69 28.39 4.32 42.78
CA SER A 69 27.35 3.37 43.26
C SER A 69 26.54 3.59 44.57
N THR A 70 25.21 3.34 44.55
CA THR A 70 24.54 2.17 45.21
C THR A 70 22.98 2.14 45.07
N ARG A 71 22.34 1.08 45.60
CA ARG A 71 20.96 0.58 45.39
C ARG A 71 19.87 1.18 46.30
N SER A 72 18.63 1.30 45.79
CA SER A 72 17.35 0.86 46.41
C SER A 72 16.18 1.12 45.42
N VAL A 73 15.30 0.19 45.04
CA VAL A 73 14.22 -0.54 45.77
C VAL A 73 12.99 0.34 46.09
N VAL A 74 12.01 0.32 45.15
CA VAL A 74 10.55 0.01 45.33
C VAL A 74 9.92 0.43 46.68
N PRO A 75 8.88 1.30 46.72
CA PRO A 75 7.52 0.80 46.45
C PRO A 75 6.51 1.74 45.74
N VAL A 76 5.36 1.13 45.43
CA VAL A 76 4.15 1.72 44.83
C VAL A 76 3.33 2.49 45.87
N ALA A 77 2.71 3.60 45.47
CA ALA A 77 1.58 4.22 46.18
C ALA A 77 0.50 4.72 45.19
N GLN A 78 -0.76 4.74 45.63
CA GLN A 78 -1.93 4.97 44.77
C GLN A 78 -3.03 5.75 45.52
N ARG A 79 -3.34 6.98 45.06
CA ARG A 79 -4.57 7.81 45.22
C ARG A 79 -4.23 9.17 44.60
N GLY A 80 -5.12 9.83 43.85
CA GLY A 80 -6.25 10.63 44.37
C GLY A 80 -5.80 12.10 44.43
N GLY A 81 -6.56 13.12 44.04
CA GLY A 81 -7.99 13.18 43.73
C GLY A 81 -8.57 14.43 44.42
N GLY A 82 -8.57 15.57 43.72
CA GLY A 82 -8.97 16.88 44.25
C GLY A 82 -9.47 17.79 43.13
N ASN A 83 -10.38 18.71 43.43
CA ASN A 83 -11.25 19.37 42.45
C ASN A 83 -11.63 20.80 42.86
N GLY A 84 -11.99 21.66 41.88
CA GLY A 84 -12.61 22.97 42.10
C GLY A 84 -12.48 23.90 40.86
N GLY A 85 -13.46 24.74 40.53
CA GLY A 85 -14.82 24.86 41.08
C GLY A 85 -15.53 26.16 40.68
N GLY A 86 -16.79 26.09 40.21
CA GLY A 86 -17.61 27.22 39.75
C GLY A 86 -18.16 26.95 38.32
N ALA A 87 -19.43 26.61 38.06
CA ALA A 87 -20.76 27.10 38.52
C ALA A 87 -21.14 28.46 37.88
N GLY A 88 -22.29 28.63 37.22
CA GLY A 88 -23.39 27.72 36.82
C GLY A 88 -24.21 28.36 35.69
N ALA A 89 -25.45 27.97 35.33
CA ALA A 89 -26.30 26.82 35.65
C ALA A 89 -27.36 26.67 34.54
N GLY A 90 -28.01 25.51 34.39
CA GLY A 90 -29.06 25.28 33.39
C GLY A 90 -29.27 23.79 33.12
N ASP A 91 -30.14 23.15 33.91
CA ASP A 91 -30.31 21.68 33.91
C ASP A 91 -31.41 21.20 32.95
N GLY A 92 -31.27 19.96 32.49
CA GLY A 92 -32.17 19.28 31.57
C GLY A 92 -31.70 17.83 31.33
N PRO A 93 -32.40 16.80 31.82
CA PRO A 93 -31.86 15.45 31.99
C PRO A 93 -31.69 14.68 30.67
N SER A 94 -30.60 14.98 29.96
CA SER A 94 -30.17 14.29 28.74
C SER A 94 -29.60 12.90 29.07
N GLY A 95 -30.50 11.92 29.20
CA GLY A 95 -30.17 10.55 29.61
C GLY A 95 -29.07 9.87 28.78
N ARG A 96 -28.18 9.13 29.47
CA ARG A 96 -26.92 8.54 28.95
C ARG A 96 -27.06 7.46 27.85
N GLY A 97 -28.22 7.30 27.22
CA GLY A 97 -28.49 6.28 26.20
C GLY A 97 -28.03 6.63 24.76
N ALA A 98 -27.72 7.90 24.48
CA ALA A 98 -27.64 8.42 23.10
C ALA A 98 -26.45 7.91 22.23
N MET A 99 -25.44 7.23 22.78
CA MET A 99 -24.21 6.86 22.04
C MET A 99 -24.14 5.41 21.54
N ARG A 100 -25.16 4.56 21.78
CA ARG A 100 -25.17 3.16 21.29
C ARG A 100 -25.93 3.03 19.96
N GLY A 101 -25.23 3.13 18.84
CA GLY A 101 -25.75 2.62 17.55
C GLY A 101 -25.23 3.34 16.31
N SER A 102 -25.00 4.65 16.40
CA SER A 102 -24.62 5.46 15.23
C SER A 102 -23.37 4.92 14.53
N ARG A 103 -23.50 4.68 13.23
CA ARG A 103 -22.35 4.44 12.36
C ARG A 103 -21.68 5.79 12.13
N TYR A 104 -20.74 6.12 13.01
CA TYR A 104 -19.91 7.33 12.96
C TYR A 104 -19.63 7.73 11.51
N VAL A 105 -20.35 8.76 11.04
CA VAL A 105 -20.07 9.40 9.77
C VAL A 105 -18.73 10.11 10.00
N PRO A 106 -17.65 9.72 9.30
CA PRO A 106 -16.39 10.41 9.47
C PRO A 106 -16.60 11.86 9.05
N GLU A 107 -16.26 12.78 9.95
CA GLU A 107 -16.28 14.21 9.67
C GLU A 107 -15.52 14.49 8.37
N VAL A 108 -16.14 15.23 7.47
CA VAL A 108 -15.61 15.47 6.13
C VAL A 108 -14.48 16.49 6.26
N VAL A 109 -13.25 16.00 6.19
CA VAL A 109 -12.04 16.82 6.35
C VAL A 109 -11.88 17.73 5.13
N VAL A 110 -12.45 18.93 5.22
CA VAL A 110 -12.34 19.99 4.23
C VAL A 110 -10.90 20.49 4.19
N THR A 111 -10.23 20.29 3.04
CA THR A 111 -8.85 20.75 2.79
C THR A 111 -8.77 21.87 1.75
N ARG A 112 -9.92 22.26 1.18
CA ARG A 112 -10.08 23.40 0.28
C ARG A 112 -10.89 24.49 0.97
N LEU A 113 -10.31 25.67 1.15
CA LEU A 113 -11.02 26.83 1.71
C LEU A 113 -12.15 27.28 0.76
N PRO A 114 -13.28 27.85 1.25
CA PRO A 114 -14.39 28.28 0.41
C PRO A 114 -13.99 29.26 -0.70
N ASN A 115 -13.05 30.16 -0.41
CA ASN A 115 -12.53 31.17 -1.34
C ASN A 115 -11.22 30.71 -2.03
N ALA A 116 -10.90 29.42 -2.02
CA ALA A 116 -9.71 28.90 -2.69
C ALA A 116 -9.81 29.08 -4.21
N PRO A 117 -8.69 29.34 -4.91
CA PRO A 117 -8.67 29.42 -6.37
C PRO A 117 -9.16 28.12 -7.02
N SER A 118 -9.50 28.19 -8.32
CA SER A 118 -9.79 26.98 -9.10
C SER A 118 -8.61 26.03 -9.05
N LYS A 119 -8.86 24.75 -8.73
CA LYS A 119 -7.86 23.68 -8.76
C LYS A 119 -7.56 23.18 -10.17
N HIS A 120 -8.32 23.61 -11.16
CA HIS A 120 -8.19 23.17 -12.55
C HIS A 120 -6.97 23.82 -13.20
N GLY A 121 -6.11 22.98 -13.78
CA GLY A 121 -5.03 23.40 -14.66
C GLY A 121 -5.47 23.59 -16.11
N THR A 122 -4.54 24.10 -16.91
CA THR A 122 -4.70 24.59 -18.28
C THR A 122 -3.60 24.07 -19.21
N LEU A 123 -2.45 23.67 -18.67
CA LEU A 123 -1.30 23.19 -19.45
C LEU A 123 -1.53 21.78 -20.00
N GLY A 124 -0.96 21.51 -21.17
CA GLY A 124 -1.03 20.20 -21.84
C GLY A 124 -2.16 20.08 -22.86
N THR A 125 -2.12 19.03 -23.67
CA THR A 125 -3.11 18.77 -24.71
C THR A 125 -4.39 18.22 -24.11
N LYS A 126 -5.55 18.84 -24.41
CA LYS A 126 -6.85 18.35 -23.94
C LYS A 126 -7.19 16.99 -24.54
N LEU A 127 -7.79 16.11 -23.74
CA LEU A 127 -8.39 14.84 -24.16
C LEU A 127 -9.63 14.55 -23.31
N LEU A 128 -10.50 13.64 -23.79
CA LEU A 128 -11.70 13.20 -23.08
C LEU A 128 -11.53 11.74 -22.66
N LEU A 129 -11.71 11.45 -21.38
CA LEU A 129 -11.53 10.10 -20.82
C LEU A 129 -12.85 9.54 -20.32
N LYS A 130 -13.05 8.23 -20.45
CA LYS A 130 -14.08 7.51 -19.70
C LYS A 130 -13.54 7.15 -18.32
N THR A 131 -14.42 7.12 -17.33
CA THR A 131 -14.09 6.76 -15.95
C THR A 131 -14.77 5.44 -15.57
N ASN A 132 -14.56 4.93 -14.36
CA ASN A 132 -15.35 3.82 -13.78
C ASN A 132 -16.47 4.29 -12.85
N TYR A 133 -17.09 5.42 -13.18
CA TYR A 133 -18.19 6.03 -12.43
C TYR A 133 -19.45 6.08 -13.31
N PHE A 134 -20.60 5.98 -12.66
CA PHE A 134 -21.91 6.27 -13.24
C PHE A 134 -22.52 7.45 -12.47
N ARG A 135 -23.16 8.40 -13.16
CA ARG A 135 -23.91 9.48 -12.50
C ARG A 135 -25.18 8.91 -11.88
N LEU A 136 -25.48 9.33 -10.65
CA LEU A 136 -26.73 9.02 -9.97
C LEU A 136 -27.54 10.32 -9.85
N THR A 137 -28.58 10.46 -10.65
CA THR A 137 -29.50 11.60 -10.57
C THR A 137 -30.50 11.38 -9.44
N ARG A 138 -31.01 12.49 -8.88
CA ARG A 138 -31.99 12.56 -7.79
C ARG A 138 -32.95 13.70 -8.13
N LYS A 139 -34.24 13.59 -7.81
CA LYS A 139 -35.13 14.76 -7.95
C LYS A 139 -34.78 15.81 -6.90
N GLU A 140 -34.58 17.06 -7.31
CA GLU A 140 -33.99 18.10 -6.45
C GLU A 140 -34.89 18.45 -5.25
N ASP A 141 -36.21 18.54 -5.45
CA ASP A 141 -37.20 18.82 -4.39
C ASP A 141 -37.42 17.66 -3.37
N SER A 142 -36.57 16.63 -3.36
CA SER A 142 -36.82 15.44 -2.53
C SER A 142 -36.27 15.57 -1.11
N VAL A 143 -37.18 15.74 -0.15
CA VAL A 143 -36.90 15.57 1.29
C VAL A 143 -37.15 14.13 1.73
N ILE A 144 -36.29 13.61 2.60
CA ILE A 144 -36.50 12.34 3.30
C ILE A 144 -36.87 12.65 4.76
N PHE A 145 -37.92 12.00 5.26
CA PHE A 145 -38.37 12.18 6.63
C PHE A 145 -37.57 11.29 7.58
N GLN A 146 -37.00 11.91 8.63
CA GLN A 146 -36.20 11.21 9.63
C GLN A 146 -37.02 11.03 10.91
N TYR A 147 -37.09 9.79 11.40
CA TYR A 147 -37.74 9.42 12.65
C TYR A 147 -36.76 8.69 13.56
N ARG A 148 -36.81 9.01 14.85
CA ARG A 148 -36.20 8.19 15.89
C ARG A 148 -37.13 7.03 16.21
N ILE A 149 -36.54 5.87 16.49
CA ILE A 149 -37.28 4.69 16.96
C ILE A 149 -36.84 4.37 18.37
N ASP A 150 -37.81 4.17 19.26
CA ASP A 150 -37.60 3.68 20.62
C ASP A 150 -38.50 2.45 20.86
N PHE A 151 -38.02 1.46 21.61
CA PHE A 151 -38.77 0.25 21.98
C PHE A 151 -38.89 0.16 23.50
N ASP A 152 -40.04 -0.34 23.96
CA ASP A 152 -40.35 -0.50 25.37
C ASP A 152 -41.02 -1.88 25.59
N PRO A 153 -40.37 -2.85 26.27
CA PRO A 153 -39.04 -2.77 26.86
C PRO A 153 -37.91 -2.60 25.82
N VAL A 154 -36.75 -2.10 26.27
CA VAL A 154 -35.63 -1.73 25.40
C VAL A 154 -34.97 -2.98 24.77
N VAL A 155 -34.91 -3.02 23.45
CA VAL A 155 -34.32 -4.12 22.67
C VAL A 155 -32.83 -3.86 22.39
N GLU A 156 -31.92 -4.58 23.08
CA GLU A 156 -30.47 -4.44 22.83
C GLU A 156 -29.97 -5.17 21.57
N ASP A 157 -30.54 -6.34 21.21
CA ASP A 157 -30.12 -7.08 20.01
C ASP A 157 -30.72 -6.41 18.75
N GLN A 158 -29.89 -5.63 18.07
CA GLN A 158 -30.21 -4.95 16.81
C GLN A 158 -30.79 -5.87 15.72
N ARG A 159 -30.59 -7.20 15.79
CA ARG A 159 -31.24 -8.15 14.87
C ARG A 159 -32.73 -8.30 15.14
N VAL A 160 -33.14 -8.22 16.41
CA VAL A 160 -34.54 -8.22 16.84
C VAL A 160 -35.19 -6.90 16.44
N VAL A 161 -34.51 -5.76 16.64
CA VAL A 161 -34.95 -4.45 16.12
C VAL A 161 -35.22 -4.50 14.60
N HIS A 162 -34.26 -4.99 13.81
CA HIS A 162 -34.41 -5.19 12.36
C HIS A 162 -35.46 -6.24 11.95
N ALA A 163 -35.90 -7.11 12.86
CA ALA A 163 -36.97 -8.08 12.61
C ALA A 163 -38.34 -7.47 12.91
N LEU A 164 -38.50 -6.82 14.07
CA LEU A 164 -39.72 -6.11 14.47
C LEU A 164 -40.08 -4.99 13.48
N LEU A 165 -39.10 -4.20 13.03
CA LEU A 165 -39.34 -3.19 11.99
C LEU A 165 -39.72 -3.78 10.62
N ARG A 166 -39.45 -5.06 10.38
CA ARG A 166 -39.84 -5.73 9.13
C ARG A 166 -41.31 -6.16 9.14
N THR A 167 -41.87 -6.50 10.30
CA THR A 167 -43.32 -6.79 10.40
C THR A 167 -44.15 -5.54 10.10
N GLN A 168 -43.61 -4.35 10.39
CA GLN A 168 -44.23 -3.05 10.11
C GLN A 168 -43.96 -2.52 8.68
N GLY A 169 -43.38 -3.34 7.79
CA GLY A 169 -43.17 -2.98 6.38
C GLY A 169 -44.39 -2.40 5.65
N PRO A 170 -45.62 -2.90 5.85
CA PRO A 170 -46.83 -2.32 5.23
C PRO A 170 -47.13 -0.87 5.64
N LEU A 171 -46.71 -0.43 6.83
CA LEU A 171 -46.91 0.95 7.30
C LEU A 171 -45.88 1.92 6.70
N PHE A 172 -44.66 1.45 6.46
CA PHE A 172 -43.53 2.27 6.00
C PHE A 172 -43.34 2.27 4.49
N GLY A 173 -43.75 1.19 3.81
CA GLY A 173 -43.20 0.81 2.51
C GLY A 173 -41.71 0.44 2.62
N PRO A 174 -40.95 0.53 1.52
CA PRO A 174 -39.49 0.47 1.57
C PRO A 174 -38.91 1.56 2.48
N TYR A 175 -38.04 1.16 3.41
CA TYR A 175 -37.43 2.06 4.39
C TYR A 175 -35.93 1.81 4.52
N ILE A 176 -35.21 2.81 5.03
CA ILE A 176 -33.82 2.67 5.44
C ILE A 176 -33.72 2.84 6.96
N PHE A 177 -33.02 1.93 7.63
CA PHE A 177 -32.76 2.00 9.08
C PHE A 177 -31.26 1.78 9.32
N ASP A 178 -30.62 2.68 10.07
CA ASP A 178 -29.17 2.63 10.31
C ASP A 178 -28.75 1.83 11.57
N GLY A 179 -29.68 1.70 12.52
CA GLY A 179 -29.53 1.16 13.87
C GLY A 179 -30.21 2.00 14.96
N THR A 180 -30.61 3.25 14.65
CA THR A 180 -31.28 4.17 15.60
C THR A 180 -32.32 5.07 14.91
N MET A 181 -32.08 5.44 13.65
CA MET A 181 -32.93 6.35 12.87
C MET A 181 -33.58 5.62 11.69
N LEU A 182 -34.89 5.81 11.55
CA LEU A 182 -35.68 5.45 10.38
C LEU A 182 -35.66 6.60 9.38
N PHE A 183 -35.46 6.26 8.12
CA PHE A 183 -35.51 7.18 6.99
C PHE A 183 -36.58 6.70 6.03
N LEU A 184 -37.63 7.51 5.84
CA LEU A 184 -38.77 7.22 4.97
C LEU A 184 -38.88 8.30 3.88
N TYR A 185 -39.11 7.87 2.63
CA TYR A 185 -39.41 8.81 1.55
C TYR A 185 -40.81 9.43 1.74
N ASN A 186 -41.80 8.63 2.11
CA ASN A 186 -43.16 9.10 2.40
C ASN A 186 -43.25 9.56 3.86
N LYS A 187 -44.01 10.64 4.11
CA LYS A 187 -44.32 11.08 5.47
C LYS A 187 -45.34 10.13 6.11
N LEU A 188 -45.17 9.79 7.39
CA LEU A 188 -46.23 9.18 8.20
C LEU A 188 -47.37 10.19 8.42
N ARG A 189 -48.59 9.68 8.65
CA ARG A 189 -49.79 10.52 8.87
C ARG A 189 -49.70 11.37 10.14
N GLN A 190 -48.99 10.89 11.15
CA GLN A 190 -48.74 11.55 12.43
C GLN A 190 -47.22 11.67 12.63
N ASP A 191 -46.79 12.72 13.35
CA ASP A 191 -45.37 12.94 13.68
C ASP A 191 -44.89 12.07 14.85
N GLU A 192 -45.80 11.50 15.64
CA GLU A 192 -45.55 10.41 16.57
C GLU A 192 -46.56 9.28 16.31
N VAL A 193 -46.06 8.03 16.28
CA VAL A 193 -46.86 6.81 16.08
C VAL A 193 -46.41 5.77 17.10
N GLU A 194 -47.35 5.24 17.89
CA GLU A 194 -47.12 4.12 18.81
C GLU A 194 -47.83 2.85 18.32
N LEU A 195 -47.16 1.71 18.42
CA LEU A 195 -47.63 0.40 17.94
C LEU A 195 -47.28 -0.68 18.97
N GLN A 196 -48.14 -1.67 19.14
CA GLN A 196 -47.70 -2.95 19.72
C GLN A 196 -47.15 -3.84 18.61
N VAL A 197 -45.95 -4.36 18.79
CA VAL A 197 -45.31 -5.30 17.85
C VAL A 197 -44.89 -6.57 18.59
N LYS A 198 -45.27 -7.73 18.06
CA LYS A 198 -44.91 -9.05 18.59
C LYS A 198 -43.61 -9.53 17.94
N ASP A 199 -42.67 -10.08 18.71
CA ASP A 199 -41.56 -10.86 18.14
C ASP A 199 -42.08 -12.26 17.75
N PRO A 200 -42.12 -12.62 16.45
CA PRO A 200 -42.62 -13.92 16.00
C PRO A 200 -41.72 -15.11 16.40
N ARG A 201 -40.64 -14.89 17.15
CA ARG A 201 -39.76 -15.93 17.69
C ARG A 201 -39.94 -16.22 19.17
N THR A 202 -40.40 -15.24 19.94
CA THR A 202 -40.49 -15.32 21.42
C THR A 202 -41.87 -14.98 21.94
N ASP A 203 -42.78 -14.56 21.06
CA ASP A 203 -44.13 -14.09 21.33
C ASP A 203 -44.23 -12.86 22.27
N LEU A 204 -43.10 -12.30 22.69
CA LEU A 204 -43.00 -11.08 23.47
C LEU A 204 -43.57 -9.88 22.69
N LEU A 205 -44.39 -9.08 23.38
CA LEU A 205 -44.92 -7.82 22.90
C LEU A 205 -44.01 -6.66 23.31
N TYR A 206 -43.74 -5.77 22.35
CA TYR A 206 -43.00 -4.52 22.56
C TYR A 206 -43.86 -3.35 22.12
N LYS A 207 -43.84 -2.25 22.89
CA LYS A 207 -44.38 -0.96 22.46
C LYS A 207 -43.32 -0.24 21.63
N LEU A 208 -43.53 -0.23 20.32
CA LEU A 208 -42.72 0.47 19.33
C LEU A 208 -43.21 1.92 19.23
N ARG A 209 -42.32 2.88 19.51
CA ARG A 209 -42.59 4.32 19.40
C ARG A 209 -41.75 4.90 18.26
N ILE A 210 -42.40 5.63 17.35
CA ILE A 210 -41.78 6.19 16.14
C ILE A 210 -42.04 7.70 16.14
N ARG A 211 -40.99 8.50 16.34
CA ARG A 211 -41.09 9.95 16.53
C ARG A 211 -40.30 10.69 15.45
N ARG A 212 -40.94 11.57 14.70
CA ARG A 212 -40.28 12.42 13.70
C ARG A 212 -39.30 13.36 14.40
N VAL A 213 -38.05 13.36 13.94
CA VAL A 213 -36.97 14.21 14.49
C VAL A 213 -36.42 15.22 13.47
N GLY A 214 -36.88 15.15 12.22
CA GLY A 214 -36.55 16.17 11.21
C GLY A 214 -36.76 15.68 9.77
N THR A 215 -36.04 16.34 8.87
CA THR A 215 -35.95 15.98 7.45
C THR A 215 -34.50 16.06 6.99
N VAL A 216 -34.12 15.17 6.08
CA VAL A 216 -32.85 15.20 5.36
C VAL A 216 -33.14 15.67 3.94
N ASP A 217 -32.62 16.84 3.60
CA ASP A 217 -32.52 17.31 2.22
C ASP A 217 -31.61 16.35 1.42
N MET A 218 -32.08 15.85 0.27
CA MET A 218 -31.33 14.91 -0.56
C MET A 218 -30.04 15.48 -1.18
N THR A 219 -29.83 16.79 -1.15
CA THR A 219 -28.57 17.45 -1.50
C THR A 219 -27.51 17.37 -0.39
N SER A 220 -27.93 17.28 0.88
CA SER A 220 -27.07 17.38 2.06
C SER A 220 -26.11 16.19 2.25
N GLU A 221 -25.03 16.39 3.01
CA GLU A 221 -24.05 15.32 3.29
C GLU A 221 -24.68 14.06 3.92
N LYS A 222 -25.70 14.25 4.77
CA LYS A 222 -26.44 13.16 5.42
C LYS A 222 -27.16 12.27 4.39
N ALA A 223 -27.56 12.81 3.25
CA ALA A 223 -28.18 12.04 2.17
C ALA A 223 -27.21 10.99 1.58
N PHE A 224 -25.89 11.22 1.57
CA PHE A 224 -24.95 10.23 1.03
C PHE A 224 -24.87 8.96 1.88
N LEU A 225 -25.15 9.03 3.20
CA LEU A 225 -25.33 7.83 4.01
C LEU A 225 -26.54 7.02 3.52
N ILE A 226 -27.65 7.70 3.24
CA ILE A 226 -28.92 7.10 2.78
C ILE A 226 -28.76 6.52 1.37
N LEU A 227 -28.17 7.26 0.42
CA LEU A 227 -27.88 6.79 -0.94
C LEU A 227 -26.93 5.57 -0.93
N ASN A 228 -25.92 5.56 -0.06
CA ASN A 228 -25.08 4.37 0.13
C ASN A 228 -25.83 3.21 0.82
N LEU A 229 -26.94 3.44 1.53
CA LEU A 229 -27.79 2.36 2.09
C LEU A 229 -28.77 1.82 1.05
N MET A 230 -29.45 2.70 0.30
CA MET A 230 -30.27 2.40 -0.88
C MET A 230 -29.52 1.52 -1.89
N HIS A 231 -28.33 1.95 -2.31
CA HIS A 231 -27.52 1.17 -3.25
C HIS A 231 -27.11 -0.21 -2.69
N ARG A 232 -26.92 -0.33 -1.38
CA ARG A 232 -26.67 -1.64 -0.73
C ARG A 232 -27.90 -2.54 -0.68
N GLN A 233 -29.11 -1.97 -0.64
CA GLN A 233 -30.37 -2.71 -0.80
C GLN A 233 -30.51 -3.22 -2.24
N ALA A 234 -30.35 -2.34 -3.24
CA ALA A 234 -30.37 -2.70 -4.66
C ALA A 234 -29.33 -3.78 -5.03
N MET A 235 -28.10 -3.65 -4.53
CA MET A 235 -27.04 -4.66 -4.67
C MET A 235 -27.37 -6.00 -3.99
N GLY A 236 -28.23 -6.01 -2.96
CA GLY A 236 -28.71 -7.23 -2.31
C GLY A 236 -29.57 -8.08 -3.24
N SER A 237 -30.40 -7.43 -4.07
CA SER A 237 -31.27 -8.07 -5.06
C SER A 237 -30.50 -8.85 -6.12
N LEU A 238 -29.21 -8.53 -6.36
CA LEU A 238 -28.34 -9.26 -7.28
C LEU A 238 -27.86 -10.64 -6.77
N LYS A 239 -28.20 -11.03 -5.53
CA LYS A 239 -27.81 -12.28 -4.87
C LYS A 239 -26.28 -12.52 -4.79
N LEU A 240 -25.50 -11.42 -4.83
CA LEU A 240 -24.05 -11.45 -4.64
C LEU A 240 -23.70 -11.76 -3.18
N LEU A 241 -22.52 -12.35 -2.95
CA LEU A 241 -21.96 -12.65 -1.63
C LEU A 241 -21.27 -11.39 -1.06
N PRO A 242 -21.82 -10.73 -0.02
CA PRO A 242 -21.19 -9.57 0.60
C PRO A 242 -20.08 -10.01 1.57
N ILE A 243 -18.87 -9.46 1.40
CA ILE A 243 -17.77 -9.63 2.35
C ILE A 243 -17.14 -8.27 2.63
N ASN A 244 -17.37 -7.75 3.84
CA ASN A 244 -17.03 -6.39 4.28
C ASN A 244 -17.67 -5.31 3.39
N ARG A 245 -16.93 -4.78 2.40
CA ARG A 245 -17.38 -3.75 1.43
C ARG A 245 -17.36 -4.23 -0.02
N TYR A 246 -17.16 -5.53 -0.22
CA TYR A 246 -16.99 -6.17 -1.52
C TYR A 246 -18.14 -7.13 -1.79
N TYR A 247 -18.61 -7.17 -3.03
CA TYR A 247 -19.70 -8.02 -3.48
C TYR A 247 -19.17 -8.99 -4.52
N PHE A 248 -19.06 -10.27 -4.16
CA PHE A 248 -18.51 -11.31 -5.04
C PHE A 248 -19.63 -12.14 -5.65
N ASP A 249 -19.42 -12.69 -6.84
CA ASP A 249 -20.35 -13.62 -7.49
C ASP A 249 -19.77 -15.05 -7.43
N PRO A 250 -20.31 -15.94 -6.57
CA PRO A 250 -19.85 -17.33 -6.48
C PRO A 250 -20.32 -18.22 -7.65
N LEU A 251 -21.31 -17.77 -8.43
CA LEU A 251 -21.82 -18.50 -9.59
C LEU A 251 -20.91 -18.25 -10.80
N ALA A 252 -20.51 -16.99 -11.01
CA ALA A 252 -19.55 -16.59 -12.04
C ALA A 252 -18.07 -16.90 -11.68
N LYS A 253 -17.82 -17.89 -10.81
CA LYS A 253 -16.46 -18.26 -10.38
C LYS A 253 -15.63 -18.86 -11.51
N ILE A 254 -14.35 -18.50 -11.55
CA ILE A 254 -13.37 -19.04 -12.51
C ILE A 254 -12.50 -20.07 -11.79
N SER A 255 -12.67 -21.35 -12.11
CA SER A 255 -11.87 -22.45 -11.56
C SER A 255 -10.44 -22.45 -12.12
N ILE A 256 -9.47 -22.78 -11.28
CA ILE A 256 -8.07 -23.05 -11.65
C ILE A 256 -7.70 -24.42 -11.03
N PRO A 257 -8.17 -25.53 -11.61
CA PRO A 257 -8.13 -26.85 -10.95
C PRO A 257 -6.71 -27.34 -10.65
N GLN A 258 -5.76 -27.05 -11.54
CA GLN A 258 -4.36 -27.47 -11.43
C GLN A 258 -3.60 -26.90 -10.22
N TYR A 259 -4.20 -25.93 -9.51
CA TYR A 259 -3.68 -25.36 -8.26
C TYR A 259 -4.68 -25.44 -7.10
N GLY A 260 -5.83 -26.10 -7.28
CA GLY A 260 -6.88 -26.19 -6.26
C GLY A 260 -7.51 -24.84 -5.89
N LEU A 261 -7.73 -23.95 -6.87
CA LEU A 261 -8.27 -22.60 -6.62
C LEU A 261 -9.54 -22.29 -7.40
N GLU A 262 -10.30 -21.34 -6.86
CA GLU A 262 -11.44 -20.69 -7.51
C GLU A 262 -11.26 -19.16 -7.37
N LEU A 263 -11.39 -18.41 -8.46
CA LEU A 263 -11.43 -16.94 -8.44
C LEU A 263 -12.88 -16.49 -8.49
N PHE A 264 -13.38 -15.88 -7.43
CA PHE A 264 -14.70 -15.27 -7.43
C PHE A 264 -14.56 -13.83 -7.93
N PRO A 265 -15.10 -13.45 -9.10
CA PRO A 265 -15.15 -12.06 -9.54
C PRO A 265 -16.08 -11.26 -8.62
N GLY A 266 -15.95 -9.94 -8.62
CA GLY A 266 -16.81 -9.08 -7.82
C GLY A 266 -16.54 -7.60 -7.99
N TYR A 267 -17.23 -6.82 -7.17
CA TYR A 267 -17.28 -5.36 -7.25
C TYR A 267 -17.00 -4.75 -5.88
N VAL A 268 -16.28 -3.63 -5.85
CA VAL A 268 -16.37 -2.64 -4.77
C VAL A 268 -17.12 -1.44 -5.31
N THR A 269 -18.08 -0.93 -4.54
CA THR A 269 -18.88 0.23 -4.92
C THR A 269 -18.85 1.30 -3.82
N SER A 270 -19.00 2.57 -4.22
CA SER A 270 -19.11 3.69 -3.30
C SER A 270 -19.78 4.88 -3.99
N ILE A 271 -20.82 5.44 -3.35
CA ILE A 271 -21.43 6.70 -3.80
C ILE A 271 -20.81 7.85 -3.00
N ARG A 272 -20.44 8.94 -3.68
CA ARG A 272 -20.05 10.22 -3.08
C ARG A 272 -20.58 11.39 -3.91
N GLN A 273 -20.67 12.56 -3.28
CA GLN A 273 -20.65 13.83 -4.00
C GLN A 273 -19.27 14.01 -4.64
N HIS A 274 -19.25 14.54 -5.86
CA HIS A 274 -18.07 15.06 -6.53
C HIS A 274 -18.29 16.54 -6.88
N GLU A 275 -17.46 17.17 -7.74
CA GLU A 275 -17.48 18.64 -7.96
C GLU A 275 -18.88 19.23 -8.22
N LYS A 276 -19.77 18.46 -8.86
CA LYS A 276 -21.17 18.84 -9.15
C LYS A 276 -22.12 17.65 -9.00
N ASP A 277 -21.78 16.54 -9.65
CA ASP A 277 -22.60 15.33 -9.69
C ASP A 277 -22.45 14.44 -8.43
N VAL A 278 -23.51 13.67 -8.13
CA VAL A 278 -23.41 12.48 -7.27
C VAL A 278 -23.00 11.30 -8.15
N LEU A 279 -21.90 10.63 -7.82
CA LEU A 279 -21.36 9.55 -8.64
C LEU A 279 -21.25 8.23 -7.88
N LEU A 280 -21.65 7.15 -8.54
CA LEU A 280 -21.40 5.77 -8.13
C LEU A 280 -20.09 5.28 -8.76
N CYS A 281 -19.02 5.20 -7.97
CA CYS A 281 -17.81 4.48 -8.38
C CYS A 281 -18.05 2.97 -8.31
N VAL A 282 -17.65 2.24 -9.37
CA VAL A 282 -17.66 0.78 -9.42
C VAL A 282 -16.28 0.28 -9.85
N GLU A 283 -15.61 -0.54 -9.04
CA GLU A 283 -14.32 -1.15 -9.41
C GLU A 283 -14.34 -2.66 -9.30
N ILE A 284 -13.79 -3.33 -10.32
CA ILE A 284 -13.79 -4.79 -10.45
C ILE A 284 -12.64 -5.37 -9.63
N THR A 285 -13.00 -6.32 -8.76
CA THR A 285 -12.12 -7.05 -7.85
C THR A 285 -12.26 -8.55 -8.07
N HIS A 286 -11.34 -9.34 -7.51
CA HIS A 286 -11.43 -10.80 -7.47
C HIS A 286 -11.00 -11.31 -6.09
N ARG A 287 -11.66 -12.34 -5.57
CA ARG A 287 -11.26 -13.04 -4.35
C ARG A 287 -10.73 -14.42 -4.70
N VAL A 288 -9.52 -14.75 -4.25
CA VAL A 288 -8.96 -16.09 -4.39
C VAL A 288 -9.48 -16.98 -3.25
N MET A 289 -10.14 -18.06 -3.64
CA MET A 289 -10.63 -19.13 -2.78
C MET A 289 -9.86 -20.41 -3.08
N ARG A 290 -9.73 -21.30 -2.09
CA ARG A 290 -9.20 -22.66 -2.32
C ARG A 290 -10.35 -23.65 -2.42
N THR A 291 -10.20 -24.66 -3.27
CA THR A 291 -11.14 -25.80 -3.38
C THR A 291 -11.07 -26.67 -2.12
N ASP A 292 -9.85 -26.84 -1.63
CA ASP A 292 -9.52 -27.75 -0.54
C ASP A 292 -9.96 -27.21 0.82
N THR A 293 -10.56 -28.09 1.60
CA THR A 293 -10.98 -27.80 2.98
C THR A 293 -9.77 -27.78 3.90
N VAL A 294 -9.91 -27.15 5.07
CA VAL A 294 -8.85 -27.16 6.09
C VAL A 294 -8.60 -28.61 6.55
N TYR A 295 -9.64 -29.44 6.63
CA TYR A 295 -9.52 -30.89 6.90
C TYR A 295 -8.70 -31.64 5.84
N LYS A 296 -8.96 -31.44 4.54
CA LYS A 296 -8.13 -32.08 3.48
C LYS A 296 -6.66 -31.63 3.59
N THR A 297 -6.42 -30.39 4.03
CA THR A 297 -5.07 -29.89 4.26
C THR A 297 -4.41 -30.55 5.50
N LEU A 298 -5.18 -30.82 6.57
CA LEU A 298 -4.74 -31.62 7.72
C LEU A 298 -4.36 -33.05 7.30
N GLN A 299 -5.24 -33.72 6.55
CA GLN A 299 -4.99 -35.08 6.04
C GLN A 299 -3.71 -35.17 5.19
N ASN A 300 -3.46 -34.16 4.35
CA ASN A 300 -2.23 -34.08 3.55
C ASN A 300 -0.97 -33.90 4.44
N MET A 301 -1.07 -33.21 5.58
CA MET A 301 0.03 -33.08 6.54
C MET A 301 0.23 -34.33 7.40
N GLN A 302 -0.84 -35.04 7.78
CA GLN A 302 -0.77 -36.31 8.50
C GLN A 302 -0.06 -37.42 7.68
N ARG A 303 -0.06 -37.31 6.35
CA ARG A 303 0.65 -38.20 5.42
C ARG A 303 2.14 -37.87 5.25
N GLN A 304 2.65 -36.81 5.87
CA GLN A 304 4.05 -36.39 5.78
C GLN A 304 4.79 -36.72 7.10
N PRO A 305 6.03 -37.25 7.04
CA PRO A 305 6.78 -37.57 8.24
C PRO A 305 7.18 -36.30 9.01
N GLY A 306 6.88 -36.25 10.31
CA GLY A 306 7.26 -35.16 11.21
C GLY A 306 6.13 -34.69 12.12
N ALA A 307 6.33 -33.55 12.80
CA ALA A 307 5.39 -32.96 13.75
C ALA A 307 4.18 -32.30 13.03
N PHE A 308 3.27 -33.11 12.49
CA PHE A 308 2.12 -32.62 11.70
C PHE A 308 1.24 -31.62 12.45
N ARG A 309 1.05 -31.78 13.78
CA ARG A 309 0.27 -30.86 14.61
C ARG A 309 0.87 -29.46 14.60
N GLU A 310 2.17 -29.32 14.86
CA GLU A 310 2.86 -28.04 14.81
C GLU A 310 2.81 -27.40 13.42
N ASN A 311 3.05 -28.18 12.36
CA ASN A 311 3.07 -27.67 10.99
C ASN A 311 1.67 -27.19 10.55
N PHE A 312 0.62 -27.87 11.00
CA PHE A 312 -0.76 -27.45 10.79
C PHE A 312 -1.09 -26.15 11.55
N VAL A 313 -0.73 -26.06 12.84
CA VAL A 313 -0.88 -24.83 13.65
C VAL A 313 -0.15 -23.65 12.99
N LYS A 314 1.13 -23.82 12.64
CA LYS A 314 1.98 -22.80 11.98
C LYS A 314 1.43 -22.32 10.63
N MET A 315 0.67 -23.16 9.92
CA MET A 315 0.04 -22.82 8.63
C MET A 315 -1.33 -22.14 8.79
N VAL A 316 -2.16 -22.61 9.72
CA VAL A 316 -3.58 -22.20 9.81
C VAL A 316 -3.78 -21.03 10.77
N VAL A 317 -3.02 -20.93 11.86
CA VAL A 317 -3.14 -19.84 12.84
C VAL A 317 -2.79 -18.50 12.19
N GLY A 318 -3.61 -17.48 12.46
CA GLY A 318 -3.51 -16.16 11.86
C GLY A 318 -4.15 -16.03 10.47
N SER A 319 -4.47 -17.15 9.80
CA SER A 319 -5.12 -17.15 8.48
C SER A 319 -6.61 -16.76 8.55
N GLN A 320 -7.20 -16.46 7.39
CA GLN A 320 -8.66 -16.33 7.25
C GLN A 320 -9.24 -17.56 6.55
N VAL A 321 -10.18 -18.21 7.23
CA VAL A 321 -11.00 -19.31 6.69
C VAL A 321 -12.40 -18.80 6.36
N MET A 322 -13.06 -19.46 5.40
CA MET A 322 -14.46 -19.21 5.05
C MET A 322 -15.26 -20.50 5.24
N CYS A 323 -16.38 -20.40 5.95
CA CYS A 323 -17.27 -21.52 6.22
C CYS A 323 -18.16 -21.80 5.01
N THR A 324 -18.15 -23.03 4.49
CA THR A 324 -18.85 -23.40 3.24
C THR A 324 -20.37 -23.27 3.33
N TYR A 325 -20.93 -23.47 4.52
CA TYR A 325 -22.37 -23.55 4.80
C TYR A 325 -23.08 -22.20 4.97
N ASN A 326 -22.34 -21.12 5.26
CA ASN A 326 -22.92 -19.77 5.42
C ASN A 326 -22.03 -18.63 4.87
N GLN A 327 -20.93 -18.98 4.20
CA GLN A 327 -19.93 -18.08 3.61
C GLN A 327 -19.30 -17.03 4.57
N LYS A 328 -19.51 -17.15 5.88
CA LYS A 328 -18.87 -16.27 6.87
C LYS A 328 -17.37 -16.54 6.90
N SER A 329 -16.59 -15.45 6.99
CA SER A 329 -15.14 -15.52 7.12
C SER A 329 -14.72 -15.28 8.56
N TYR A 330 -13.85 -16.15 9.08
CA TYR A 330 -13.31 -16.08 10.44
C TYR A 330 -11.77 -16.03 10.37
N LYS A 331 -11.14 -15.39 11.36
CA LYS A 331 -9.68 -15.45 11.53
C LYS A 331 -9.37 -16.55 12.53
N VAL A 332 -8.58 -17.54 12.14
CA VAL A 332 -8.14 -18.58 13.08
C VAL A 332 -7.12 -17.98 14.04
N THR A 333 -7.32 -18.20 15.33
CA THR A 333 -6.41 -17.77 16.42
C THR A 333 -5.67 -18.94 17.04
N ASP A 334 -6.26 -20.14 17.04
CA ASP A 334 -5.62 -21.37 17.52
C ASP A 334 -6.25 -22.63 16.89
N VAL A 335 -5.74 -23.82 17.22
CA VAL A 335 -6.33 -25.13 16.88
C VAL A 335 -6.44 -25.98 18.14
N ASP A 336 -7.67 -26.36 18.51
CA ASP A 336 -7.94 -27.27 19.61
C ASP A 336 -7.90 -28.72 19.09
N PHE A 337 -7.04 -29.55 19.68
CA PHE A 337 -6.89 -30.97 19.35
C PHE A 337 -7.59 -31.91 20.35
N ASN A 338 -8.22 -31.36 21.38
CA ASN A 338 -8.92 -32.11 22.42
C ASN A 338 -10.45 -32.10 22.18
N THR A 339 -11.00 -30.96 21.74
CA THR A 339 -12.38 -30.87 21.27
C THR A 339 -12.51 -31.38 19.83
N THR A 340 -13.53 -32.17 19.54
CA THR A 340 -13.84 -32.70 18.20
C THR A 340 -15.31 -32.46 17.83
N PRO A 341 -15.77 -32.77 16.60
CA PRO A 341 -17.19 -32.66 16.25
C PRO A 341 -18.17 -33.48 17.11
N SER A 342 -17.70 -34.54 17.78
CA SER A 342 -18.51 -35.33 18.72
C SER A 342 -18.57 -34.72 20.12
N SER A 343 -17.76 -33.72 20.43
CA SER A 343 -17.90 -32.94 21.67
C SER A 343 -19.18 -32.12 21.64
N SER A 344 -19.76 -31.89 22.82
CA SER A 344 -20.96 -31.06 23.01
C SER A 344 -20.64 -29.64 23.46
N PHE A 345 -21.58 -28.73 23.19
CA PHE A 345 -21.53 -27.34 23.64
C PHE A 345 -22.95 -26.85 23.96
N THR A 346 -23.05 -25.91 24.91
CA THR A 346 -24.31 -25.23 25.20
C THR A 346 -24.67 -24.28 24.05
N SER A 347 -25.82 -24.52 23.43
CA SER A 347 -26.37 -23.66 22.38
C SER A 347 -26.86 -22.31 22.93
N ARG A 348 -27.23 -21.35 22.06
CA ARG A 348 -27.88 -20.09 22.47
C ARG A 348 -29.26 -20.32 23.12
N GLU A 349 -29.83 -21.51 22.95
CA GLU A 349 -31.16 -21.92 23.45
C GLU A 349 -31.06 -22.81 24.71
N GLY A 350 -29.86 -22.92 25.31
CA GLY A 350 -29.60 -23.69 26.53
C GLY A 350 -29.44 -25.21 26.32
N GLU A 351 -30.00 -25.75 25.23
CA GLU A 351 -29.80 -27.13 24.78
C GLU A 351 -28.28 -27.44 24.66
N ASN A 352 -27.82 -28.50 25.33
CA ASN A 352 -26.46 -29.02 25.20
C ASN A 352 -26.42 -30.02 24.05
N ILE A 353 -25.69 -29.71 22.97
CA ILE A 353 -25.79 -30.40 21.67
C ILE A 353 -24.40 -30.67 21.11
N THR A 354 -24.17 -31.80 20.42
CA THR A 354 -22.89 -32.02 19.73
C THR A 354 -22.73 -31.09 18.53
N PHE A 355 -21.50 -30.79 18.12
CA PHE A 355 -21.29 -30.05 16.88
C PHE A 355 -21.90 -30.81 15.68
N MET A 356 -21.79 -32.15 15.65
CA MET A 356 -22.42 -32.97 14.60
C MET A 356 -23.94 -32.78 14.51
N GLU A 357 -24.64 -32.85 15.64
CA GLU A 357 -26.09 -32.64 15.69
C GLU A 357 -26.45 -31.20 15.34
N TYR A 358 -25.71 -30.21 15.84
CA TYR A 358 -25.91 -28.80 15.48
C TYR A 358 -25.77 -28.56 13.97
N TYR A 359 -24.72 -29.08 13.32
CA TYR A 359 -24.54 -28.91 11.88
C TYR A 359 -25.60 -29.67 11.05
N ARG A 360 -26.13 -30.79 11.57
CA ARG A 360 -27.27 -31.50 10.96
C ARG A 360 -28.58 -30.73 11.15
N LYS A 361 -28.92 -30.30 12.37
CA LYS A 361 -30.14 -29.58 12.76
C LYS A 361 -30.24 -28.19 12.11
N ALA A 362 -29.14 -27.43 12.08
CA ALA A 362 -29.13 -26.03 11.61
C ALA A 362 -28.78 -25.84 10.13
N TYR A 363 -28.11 -26.81 9.49
CA TYR A 363 -27.63 -26.66 8.10
C TYR A 363 -27.86 -27.90 7.19
N ASN A 364 -28.44 -28.99 7.71
CA ASN A 364 -28.55 -30.28 7.03
C ASN A 364 -27.21 -30.84 6.52
N ILE A 365 -26.16 -30.74 7.34
CA ILE A 365 -24.81 -31.19 7.00
C ILE A 365 -24.35 -32.32 7.93
N THR A 366 -24.01 -33.46 7.33
CA THR A 366 -23.32 -34.57 8.00
C THR A 366 -21.80 -34.36 7.94
N ILE A 367 -21.16 -34.28 9.10
CA ILE A 367 -19.69 -34.28 9.23
C ILE A 367 -19.19 -35.73 9.08
N ARG A 368 -18.10 -35.94 8.33
CA ARG A 368 -17.60 -37.30 8.02
C ARG A 368 -16.50 -37.79 8.96
N ASP A 369 -15.67 -36.91 9.49
CA ASP A 369 -14.71 -37.27 10.54
C ASP A 369 -15.15 -36.73 11.91
N PRO A 370 -15.62 -37.60 12.84
CA PRO A 370 -15.96 -37.22 14.20
C PRO A 370 -14.75 -36.91 15.10
N LYS A 371 -13.53 -37.25 14.66
CA LYS A 371 -12.27 -37.14 15.44
C LYS A 371 -11.34 -36.02 14.95
N GLN A 372 -11.73 -35.24 13.94
CA GLN A 372 -10.94 -34.07 13.50
C GLN A 372 -10.85 -33.02 14.62
N PRO A 373 -9.72 -32.29 14.73
CA PRO A 373 -9.57 -31.17 15.68
C PRO A 373 -10.49 -30.00 15.30
N MET A 374 -10.66 -29.03 16.19
CA MET A 374 -11.49 -27.83 15.95
C MET A 374 -10.62 -26.58 15.75
N LEU A 375 -10.99 -25.71 14.80
CA LEU A 375 -10.33 -24.42 14.61
C LEU A 375 -10.90 -23.39 15.58
N VAL A 376 -10.05 -22.69 16.33
CA VAL A 376 -10.44 -21.66 17.28
C VAL A 376 -10.44 -20.30 16.59
N SER A 377 -11.52 -19.52 16.76
CA SER A 377 -11.59 -18.11 16.36
C SER A 377 -12.04 -17.26 17.54
N THR A 378 -11.08 -16.66 18.23
CA THR A 378 -11.34 -15.76 19.37
C THR A 378 -12.04 -14.49 18.87
N PRO A 379 -13.14 -14.04 19.50
CA PRO A 379 -13.83 -12.81 19.12
C PRO A 379 -12.92 -11.58 19.11
N SER A 380 -13.01 -10.77 18.06
CA SER A 380 -12.42 -9.42 18.07
C SER A 380 -13.11 -8.53 19.11
N GLN A 381 -12.48 -7.45 19.57
CA GLN A 381 -13.15 -6.50 20.48
C GLN A 381 -14.52 -6.02 19.96
N ARG A 382 -14.70 -5.89 18.64
CA ARG A 382 -15.99 -5.51 18.05
C ARG A 382 -17.08 -6.58 18.23
N MET A 383 -16.68 -7.86 18.29
CA MET A 383 -17.58 -9.00 18.54
C MET A 383 -17.86 -9.19 20.03
N LEU A 384 -16.86 -8.98 20.90
CA LEU A 384 -17.07 -8.94 22.36
C LEU A 384 -18.08 -7.84 22.73
N ARG A 385 -17.91 -6.63 22.18
CA ARG A 385 -18.87 -5.50 22.28
C ARG A 385 -20.24 -5.77 21.63
N SER A 386 -20.42 -6.90 20.94
CA SER A 386 -21.70 -7.34 20.37
C SER A 386 -22.16 -8.68 20.96
N GLY A 387 -21.84 -8.95 22.23
CA GLY A 387 -22.36 -10.09 22.99
C GLY A 387 -21.76 -11.46 22.67
N ALA A 388 -20.58 -11.53 22.03
CA ALA A 388 -19.87 -12.81 21.88
C ALA A 388 -19.17 -13.19 23.19
N SER A 389 -19.66 -14.23 23.87
CA SER A 389 -19.22 -14.63 25.22
C SER A 389 -18.02 -15.60 25.27
N GLY A 390 -17.54 -16.12 24.14
CA GLY A 390 -16.46 -17.12 24.13
C GLY A 390 -15.81 -17.35 22.76
N PRO A 391 -14.77 -18.21 22.69
CA PRO A 391 -14.13 -18.60 21.45
C PRO A 391 -15.10 -19.33 20.52
N ILE A 392 -15.07 -19.01 19.21
CA ILE A 392 -15.88 -19.70 18.21
C ILE A 392 -15.09 -20.92 17.71
N LEU A 393 -15.63 -22.12 17.91
CA LEU A 393 -15.07 -23.37 17.39
C LEU A 393 -15.67 -23.73 16.02
N LEU A 394 -14.81 -24.06 15.06
CA LEU A 394 -15.17 -24.31 13.66
C LEU A 394 -14.60 -25.65 13.16
N VAL A 395 -15.43 -26.45 12.52
CA VAL A 395 -15.04 -27.77 11.97
C VAL A 395 -14.15 -27.57 10.73
N PRO A 396 -12.90 -28.10 10.69
CA PRO A 396 -11.99 -27.97 9.54
C PRO A 396 -12.56 -28.47 8.21
N GLU A 397 -13.42 -29.48 8.23
CA GLU A 397 -14.10 -30.03 7.06
C GLU A 397 -15.05 -29.02 6.41
N LEU A 398 -15.68 -28.18 7.22
CA LEU A 398 -16.66 -27.18 6.80
C LEU A 398 -16.03 -25.81 6.52
N CYS A 399 -14.70 -25.73 6.53
CA CYS A 399 -13.91 -24.52 6.34
C CYS A 399 -13.00 -24.66 5.11
N ARG A 400 -12.83 -23.57 4.35
CA ARG A 400 -11.83 -23.43 3.27
C ARG A 400 -10.88 -22.29 3.58
N LEU A 401 -9.59 -22.47 3.32
CA LEU A 401 -8.60 -21.38 3.41
C LEU A 401 -8.89 -20.33 2.32
N THR A 402 -8.67 -19.06 2.67
CA THR A 402 -8.85 -17.93 1.73
C THR A 402 -7.51 -17.31 1.36
N GLY A 403 -7.42 -16.77 0.15
CA GLY A 403 -6.20 -16.15 -0.35
C GLY A 403 -5.04 -17.11 -0.63
N ILE A 404 -3.93 -16.51 -1.05
CA ILE A 404 -2.72 -17.14 -1.58
C ILE A 404 -1.67 -17.23 -0.45
N THR A 405 -1.16 -18.42 -0.13
CA THR A 405 0.00 -18.57 0.78
C THR A 405 1.25 -17.95 0.16
N ASP A 406 2.28 -17.76 0.96
CA ASP A 406 3.50 -17.14 0.50
C ASP A 406 4.37 -18.09 -0.37
N ASP A 407 4.25 -19.41 -0.19
CA ASP A 407 4.79 -20.38 -1.15
C ASP A 407 3.98 -20.45 -2.45
N MET A 408 2.65 -20.30 -2.40
CA MET A 408 1.84 -20.10 -3.61
C MET A 408 2.18 -18.78 -4.34
N ARG A 409 2.64 -17.73 -3.63
CA ARG A 409 3.16 -16.49 -4.24
C ARG A 409 4.53 -16.66 -4.89
N ARG A 410 5.29 -17.68 -4.48
CA ARG A 410 6.60 -18.02 -5.06
C ARG A 410 6.47 -18.87 -6.31
N ASP A 411 5.40 -19.66 -6.46
CA ASP A 411 5.07 -20.31 -7.73
C ASP A 411 4.71 -19.25 -8.80
N PHE A 412 5.66 -19.09 -9.72
CA PHE A 412 5.61 -18.15 -10.84
C PHE A 412 4.58 -18.53 -11.91
N ASN A 413 4.18 -19.80 -12.00
CA ASN A 413 3.19 -20.28 -12.95
C ASN A 413 1.78 -20.13 -12.37
N LEU A 414 1.57 -20.48 -11.09
CA LEU A 414 0.35 -20.16 -10.35
C LEU A 414 0.06 -18.65 -10.35
N MET A 415 1.04 -17.85 -9.96
CA MET A 415 0.90 -16.39 -10.00
C MET A 415 0.78 -15.82 -11.42
N ARG A 416 1.05 -16.61 -12.47
CA ARG A 416 0.69 -16.28 -13.86
C ARG A 416 -0.77 -16.60 -14.14
N SER A 417 -1.25 -17.82 -13.87
CA SER A 417 -2.65 -18.20 -14.09
C SER A 417 -3.63 -17.29 -13.34
N ILE A 418 -3.31 -16.85 -12.13
CA ILE A 418 -4.09 -15.81 -11.42
C ILE A 418 -3.95 -14.45 -12.11
N ALA A 419 -2.75 -14.05 -12.53
CA ALA A 419 -2.53 -12.77 -13.19
C ALA A 419 -3.27 -12.66 -14.54
N ASP A 420 -3.32 -13.72 -15.33
CA ASP A 420 -3.93 -13.72 -16.66
C ASP A 420 -5.46 -13.52 -16.58
N GLN A 421 -6.10 -13.97 -15.49
CA GLN A 421 -7.52 -13.73 -15.20
C GLN A 421 -7.78 -12.37 -14.51
N THR A 422 -6.86 -11.92 -13.65
CA THR A 422 -7.06 -10.71 -12.82
C THR A 422 -6.59 -9.41 -13.47
N ARG A 423 -5.68 -9.46 -14.46
CA ARG A 423 -5.18 -8.30 -15.22
C ARG A 423 -6.08 -7.96 -16.41
N ILE A 424 -7.35 -7.70 -16.12
CA ILE A 424 -8.33 -7.21 -17.11
C ILE A 424 -7.76 -5.96 -17.80
N GLY A 425 -7.88 -5.89 -19.14
CA GLY A 425 -7.55 -4.70 -19.94
C GLY A 425 -8.46 -3.50 -19.65
N ALA A 426 -8.34 -2.43 -20.44
CA ALA A 426 -9.21 -1.26 -20.34
C ALA A 426 -10.57 -1.56 -20.99
N ASP A 427 -10.56 -1.93 -22.27
CA ASP A 427 -11.60 -2.63 -23.03
C ASP A 427 -12.52 -3.54 -22.19
N LYS A 428 -11.96 -4.62 -21.63
CA LYS A 428 -12.71 -5.65 -20.89
C LYS A 428 -13.09 -5.21 -19.48
N ARG A 429 -12.57 -4.08 -18.98
CA ARG A 429 -13.06 -3.47 -17.74
C ARG A 429 -14.30 -2.63 -18.02
N ILE A 430 -14.27 -1.80 -19.08
CA ILE A 430 -15.44 -1.01 -19.53
C ILE A 430 -16.63 -1.94 -19.79
N GLU A 431 -16.44 -2.98 -20.60
CA GLU A 431 -17.46 -3.99 -20.90
C GLU A 431 -18.08 -4.59 -19.63
N ARG A 432 -17.25 -5.06 -18.69
CA ARG A 432 -17.74 -5.66 -17.43
C ARG A 432 -18.41 -4.65 -16.50
N LEU A 433 -18.07 -3.35 -16.57
CA LEU A 433 -18.75 -2.29 -15.83
C LEU A 433 -20.14 -2.00 -16.42
N GLN A 434 -20.27 -1.99 -17.75
CA GLN A 434 -21.55 -1.83 -18.45
C GLN A 434 -22.49 -3.00 -18.13
N ARG A 435 -22.03 -4.25 -18.31
CA ARG A 435 -22.78 -5.47 -17.93
C ARG A 435 -23.21 -5.51 -16.46
N PHE A 436 -22.42 -4.93 -15.56
CA PHE A 436 -22.79 -4.79 -14.16
C PHE A 436 -23.95 -3.81 -13.97
N ASN A 437 -23.91 -2.65 -14.64
CA ASN A 437 -24.96 -1.63 -14.56
C ASN A 437 -26.26 -2.12 -15.23
N GLU A 438 -26.16 -2.78 -16.38
CA GLU A 438 -27.28 -3.46 -17.07
C GLU A 438 -27.97 -4.44 -16.11
N ARG A 439 -27.24 -5.41 -15.55
CA ARG A 439 -27.77 -6.36 -14.53
C ARG A 439 -28.39 -5.66 -13.32
N LEU A 440 -27.83 -4.53 -12.87
CA LEU A 440 -28.33 -3.74 -11.73
C LEU A 440 -29.63 -3.00 -12.05
N GLN A 441 -29.84 -2.55 -13.29
CA GLN A 441 -31.06 -1.85 -13.72
C GLN A 441 -32.18 -2.81 -14.19
N GLU A 442 -31.82 -3.97 -14.74
CA GLU A 442 -32.76 -4.95 -15.29
C GLU A 442 -33.35 -5.88 -14.22
N THR A 443 -32.64 -6.08 -13.09
CA THR A 443 -33.17 -6.87 -11.96
C THR A 443 -34.38 -6.14 -11.34
N PRO A 444 -35.62 -6.71 -11.36
CA PRO A 444 -36.83 -5.97 -10.94
C PRO A 444 -36.76 -5.43 -9.52
N ALA A 445 -36.41 -6.28 -8.54
CA ALA A 445 -36.23 -5.91 -7.14
C ALA A 445 -35.01 -4.99 -6.86
N SER A 446 -34.26 -4.59 -7.89
CA SER A 446 -33.28 -3.50 -7.83
C SER A 446 -33.87 -2.22 -8.42
N ARG A 447 -34.51 -2.32 -9.60
CA ARG A 447 -35.25 -1.23 -10.24
C ARG A 447 -36.33 -0.63 -9.35
N GLU A 448 -37.05 -1.46 -8.59
CA GLU A 448 -38.03 -1.02 -7.58
C GLU A 448 -37.42 -0.09 -6.53
N VAL A 449 -36.19 -0.37 -6.08
CA VAL A 449 -35.47 0.46 -5.08
C VAL A 449 -35.14 1.83 -5.67
N PHE A 450 -34.53 1.87 -6.87
CA PHE A 450 -34.23 3.12 -7.56
C PHE A 450 -35.50 3.96 -7.83
N THR A 451 -36.59 3.29 -8.26
CA THR A 451 -37.89 3.93 -8.55
C THR A 451 -38.51 4.53 -7.29
N PHE A 452 -38.54 3.78 -6.17
CA PHE A 452 -39.12 4.24 -4.91
C PHE A 452 -38.39 5.48 -4.34
N TRP A 453 -37.06 5.44 -4.32
CA TRP A 453 -36.24 6.56 -3.83
C TRP A 453 -36.11 7.72 -4.84
N LYS A 454 -36.74 7.61 -6.03
CA LYS A 454 -36.74 8.60 -7.12
C LYS A 454 -35.32 9.02 -7.52
N THR A 455 -34.48 8.02 -7.72
CA THR A 455 -33.10 8.16 -8.21
C THR A 455 -32.91 7.34 -9.48
N GLU A 456 -32.22 7.88 -10.47
CA GLU A 456 -31.88 7.17 -11.71
C GLU A 456 -30.35 7.07 -11.86
N LEU A 457 -29.88 5.99 -12.48
CA LEU A 457 -28.47 5.68 -12.63
C LEU A 457 -28.11 5.70 -14.12
N ASP A 458 -27.23 6.63 -14.54
CA ASP A 458 -26.81 6.75 -15.93
C ASP A 458 -26.30 5.40 -16.46
N ARG A 459 -26.82 4.95 -17.61
CA ARG A 459 -26.32 3.73 -18.29
C ARG A 459 -24.89 3.90 -18.82
N ARG A 460 -24.49 5.14 -19.12
CA ARG A 460 -23.16 5.48 -19.64
C ARG A 460 -22.18 5.71 -18.50
N LEU A 461 -20.93 5.29 -18.70
CA LEU A 461 -19.82 5.70 -17.84
C LEU A 461 -19.61 7.21 -17.96
N VAL A 462 -19.31 7.87 -16.85
CA VAL A 462 -18.99 9.30 -16.81
C VAL A 462 -17.74 9.58 -17.62
N GLU A 463 -17.84 10.54 -18.53
CA GLU A 463 -16.73 11.10 -19.29
C GLU A 463 -16.20 12.36 -18.59
N VAL A 464 -14.88 12.55 -18.59
CA VAL A 464 -14.18 13.62 -17.87
C VAL A 464 -13.14 14.32 -18.77
N PRO A 465 -13.10 15.67 -18.78
CA PRO A 465 -12.01 16.39 -19.44
C PRO A 465 -10.70 16.12 -18.72
N ALA A 466 -9.65 15.85 -19.49
CA ALA A 466 -8.32 15.55 -19.01
C ALA A 466 -7.27 16.31 -19.83
N ARG A 467 -6.03 16.35 -19.34
CA ARG A 467 -4.91 17.00 -20.03
C ARG A 467 -3.69 16.08 -20.06
N LEU A 468 -3.06 15.95 -21.22
CA LEU A 468 -1.79 15.27 -21.39
C LEU A 468 -0.67 16.30 -21.30
N LEU A 469 0.11 16.24 -20.21
CA LEU A 469 1.28 17.08 -20.03
C LEU A 469 2.35 16.77 -21.09
N ALA A 470 3.18 17.77 -21.41
CA ALA A 470 4.30 17.60 -22.34
C ALA A 470 5.30 16.54 -21.83
N GLN A 471 5.93 15.82 -22.76
CA GLN A 471 6.94 14.80 -22.40
C GLN A 471 8.19 15.46 -21.80
N GLU A 472 8.70 14.86 -20.73
CA GLU A 472 9.91 15.36 -20.07
C GLU A 472 11.19 15.00 -20.83
N THR A 473 12.18 15.91 -20.77
CA THR A 473 13.53 15.69 -21.27
C THR A 473 14.40 15.09 -20.17
N ILE A 474 14.92 13.89 -20.42
CA ILE A 474 15.85 13.16 -19.56
C ILE A 474 17.28 13.63 -19.89
N MET A 475 17.88 14.34 -18.96
CA MET A 475 19.19 14.97 -19.13
C MET A 475 20.30 14.07 -18.59
N PHE A 476 21.30 13.83 -19.43
CA PHE A 476 22.51 13.06 -19.11
C PHE A 476 23.76 13.95 -18.98
N ARG A 477 23.61 15.26 -19.23
CA ARG A 477 24.68 16.26 -19.23
C ARG A 477 24.16 17.57 -18.64
N ALA A 478 25.06 18.45 -18.19
CA ALA A 478 24.71 19.74 -17.59
C ALA A 478 24.42 20.85 -18.62
N ASP A 479 24.78 20.63 -19.88
CA ASP A 479 24.63 21.56 -21.02
C ASP A 479 23.18 21.77 -21.50
N GLY A 480 22.19 21.17 -20.82
CA GLY A 480 20.78 21.20 -21.23
C GLY A 480 20.39 20.10 -22.22
N GLY A 481 21.37 19.37 -22.78
CA GLY A 481 21.15 18.26 -23.69
C GLY A 481 20.49 17.04 -23.02
N GLY A 482 19.59 16.39 -23.73
CA GLY A 482 18.90 15.20 -23.24
C GLY A 482 18.00 14.56 -24.29
N VAL A 483 17.37 13.45 -23.90
CA VAL A 483 16.45 12.68 -24.75
C VAL A 483 15.00 12.85 -24.25
N PRO A 484 13.98 12.83 -25.12
CA PRO A 484 12.60 12.76 -24.65
C PRO A 484 12.34 11.43 -23.94
N ALA A 485 11.52 11.44 -22.88
CA ALA A 485 11.10 10.24 -22.17
C ALA A 485 10.28 9.25 -23.06
N GLY A 486 9.71 9.76 -24.16
CA GLY A 486 8.91 8.99 -25.11
C GLY A 486 7.46 8.74 -24.64
N PRO A 487 6.59 8.25 -25.54
CA PRO A 487 5.16 8.07 -25.24
C PRO A 487 4.87 7.03 -24.15
N GLU A 488 5.77 6.06 -23.94
CA GLU A 488 5.69 5.06 -22.86
C GLU A 488 6.42 5.49 -21.58
N ALA A 489 7.11 6.63 -21.59
CA ALA A 489 7.99 7.11 -20.53
C ALA A 489 9.01 6.04 -20.04
N ASP A 490 9.75 5.43 -20.99
CA ASP A 490 10.80 4.42 -20.79
C ASP A 490 12.03 4.80 -21.64
N TRP A 491 13.11 5.23 -20.98
CA TRP A 491 14.37 5.65 -21.59
C TRP A 491 15.49 4.64 -21.38
N ASN A 492 15.17 3.37 -21.11
CA ASN A 492 16.17 2.31 -20.86
C ASN A 492 17.18 2.13 -22.02
N GLN A 493 16.86 2.59 -23.24
CA GLN A 493 17.76 2.51 -24.39
C GLN A 493 18.78 3.66 -24.47
N ALA A 494 18.50 4.81 -23.82
CA ALA A 494 19.36 6.01 -23.91
C ALA A 494 20.77 5.78 -23.36
N PHE A 495 20.90 4.96 -22.32
CA PHE A 495 22.16 4.53 -21.69
C PHE A 495 23.15 3.78 -22.60
N ARG A 496 22.76 3.43 -23.84
CA ARG A 496 23.69 2.88 -24.83
C ARG A 496 24.62 3.95 -25.44
N ASN A 497 24.12 5.19 -25.51
CA ASN A 497 24.74 6.28 -26.26
C ASN A 497 25.00 7.51 -25.35
N ASN A 498 24.75 7.40 -24.04
CA ASN A 498 24.87 8.49 -23.09
C ASN A 498 25.59 8.00 -21.81
N HIS A 499 26.54 8.80 -21.34
CA HIS A 499 27.13 8.65 -20.01
C HIS A 499 26.08 8.96 -18.92
N MET A 500 26.30 8.47 -17.70
CA MET A 500 25.54 8.93 -16.53
C MET A 500 25.91 10.37 -16.17
N PHE A 501 24.92 11.15 -15.74
CA PHE A 501 25.04 12.59 -15.44
C PHE A 501 26.18 12.92 -14.44
N LYS A 502 26.38 12.08 -13.42
CA LYS A 502 27.52 12.12 -12.49
C LYS A 502 27.92 10.70 -12.12
N THR A 503 29.20 10.35 -12.26
CA THR A 503 29.75 9.07 -11.80
C THR A 503 30.73 9.25 -10.64
N VAL A 504 30.76 8.29 -9.72
CA VAL A 504 31.73 8.24 -8.61
C VAL A 504 32.67 7.06 -8.86
N PRO A 505 33.98 7.28 -9.13
CA PRO A 505 34.89 6.20 -9.50
C PRO A 505 34.95 5.07 -8.47
N LEU A 506 34.81 3.83 -8.96
CA LEU A 506 34.77 2.63 -8.13
C LEU A 506 36.09 1.86 -8.23
N GLN A 507 36.98 2.11 -7.29
CA GLN A 507 38.36 1.60 -7.25
C GLN A 507 38.51 0.45 -6.24
N ARG A 508 38.17 0.68 -4.97
CA ARG A 508 38.26 -0.32 -3.89
C ARG A 508 36.92 -1.02 -3.71
N TRP A 509 36.68 -2.09 -4.47
CA TRP A 509 35.46 -2.87 -4.37
C TRP A 509 35.68 -4.37 -4.51
N PHE A 510 34.76 -5.13 -3.93
CA PHE A 510 34.95 -6.53 -3.64
C PHE A 510 33.71 -7.35 -3.98
N ILE A 511 33.92 -8.58 -4.47
CA ILE A 511 32.84 -9.54 -4.68
C ILE A 511 33.01 -10.71 -3.72
N VAL A 512 31.95 -11.09 -3.03
CA VAL A 512 31.88 -12.26 -2.15
C VAL A 512 30.94 -13.28 -2.79
N CYS A 513 31.46 -14.46 -3.13
CA CYS A 513 30.68 -15.55 -3.74
C CYS A 513 31.14 -16.93 -3.22
N GLU A 514 30.36 -17.98 -3.45
CA GLU A 514 30.86 -19.35 -3.30
C GLU A 514 31.86 -19.69 -4.43
N ARG A 515 32.87 -20.53 -4.18
CA ARG A 515 33.84 -20.95 -5.21
C ARG A 515 33.17 -21.55 -6.47
N LYS A 516 32.09 -22.30 -6.30
CA LYS A 516 31.28 -22.87 -7.41
C LYS A 516 30.61 -21.83 -8.33
N ALA A 517 30.57 -20.56 -7.92
CA ALA A 517 30.00 -19.46 -8.70
C ALA A 517 31.07 -18.58 -9.37
N GLU A 518 32.36 -18.99 -9.33
CA GLU A 518 33.47 -18.19 -9.83
C GLU A 518 33.35 -17.79 -11.30
N GLN A 519 33.23 -18.76 -12.22
CA GLN A 519 33.17 -18.46 -13.66
C GLN A 519 31.98 -17.53 -13.98
N LEU A 520 30.80 -17.88 -13.45
CA LEU A 520 29.58 -17.07 -13.57
C LEU A 520 29.76 -15.63 -13.06
N THR A 521 30.58 -15.45 -12.02
CA THR A 521 30.91 -14.13 -11.48
C THR A 521 31.88 -13.38 -12.40
N ARG A 522 32.92 -14.05 -12.92
CA ARG A 522 33.86 -13.48 -13.89
C ARG A 522 33.18 -13.06 -15.20
N ASP A 523 32.29 -13.89 -15.74
CA ASP A 523 31.47 -13.59 -16.92
C ASP A 523 30.62 -12.32 -16.70
N PHE A 524 30.00 -12.20 -15.53
CA PHE A 524 29.19 -11.04 -15.19
C PHE A 524 30.02 -9.78 -14.92
N VAL A 525 31.22 -9.90 -14.34
CA VAL A 525 32.18 -8.79 -14.24
C VAL A 525 32.59 -8.31 -15.63
N GLY A 526 32.89 -9.20 -16.57
CA GLY A 526 33.16 -8.82 -17.96
C GLY A 526 32.02 -8.01 -18.58
N ALA A 527 30.78 -8.46 -18.42
CA ALA A 527 29.59 -7.74 -18.87
C ALA A 527 29.38 -6.38 -18.17
N MET A 528 29.76 -6.25 -16.89
CA MET A 528 29.73 -4.97 -16.16
C MET A 528 30.80 -3.99 -16.66
N MET A 529 32.04 -4.45 -16.85
CA MET A 529 33.15 -3.63 -17.34
C MET A 529 32.90 -3.14 -18.79
N GLN A 530 32.32 -4.00 -19.64
CA GLN A 530 31.92 -3.60 -21.00
C GLN A 530 30.89 -2.45 -20.98
N VAL A 531 29.91 -2.53 -20.08
CA VAL A 531 28.84 -1.52 -19.98
C VAL A 531 29.29 -0.26 -19.24
N SER A 532 30.19 -0.36 -18.26
CA SER A 532 30.64 0.79 -17.46
C SER A 532 31.30 1.87 -18.32
N ASN A 533 32.07 1.45 -19.33
CA ASN A 533 32.74 2.35 -20.28
C ASN A 533 31.73 3.20 -21.06
N GLY A 534 30.73 2.59 -21.70
CA GLY A 534 29.67 3.30 -22.44
C GLY A 534 28.77 4.18 -21.57
N MET A 535 28.78 3.96 -20.25
CA MET A 535 28.07 4.78 -19.27
C MET A 535 28.95 5.88 -18.62
N GLY A 536 30.21 6.05 -19.02
CA GLY A 536 31.14 7.01 -18.42
C GLY A 536 31.50 6.70 -16.95
N PHE A 537 31.33 5.44 -16.53
CA PHE A 537 31.57 5.00 -15.15
C PHE A 537 32.93 4.30 -15.06
N LYS A 538 33.93 5.00 -14.52
CA LYS A 538 35.26 4.45 -14.24
C LYS A 538 35.17 3.43 -13.09
N VAL A 539 35.37 2.15 -13.42
CA VAL A 539 35.35 1.02 -12.47
C VAL A 539 36.62 0.19 -12.66
N ALA A 540 37.28 -0.17 -11.56
CA ALA A 540 38.44 -1.06 -11.53
C ALA A 540 38.02 -2.54 -11.48
N GLN A 541 38.94 -3.47 -11.72
CA GLN A 541 38.68 -4.89 -11.51
C GLN A 541 38.48 -5.20 -10.01
N PRO A 542 37.42 -5.94 -9.61
CA PRO A 542 37.17 -6.28 -8.22
C PRO A 542 38.11 -7.37 -7.70
N GLN A 543 38.43 -7.33 -6.41
CA GLN A 543 38.96 -8.52 -5.73
C GLN A 543 37.80 -9.47 -5.37
N ILE A 544 37.93 -10.75 -5.74
CA ILE A 544 36.92 -11.79 -5.45
C ILE A 544 37.36 -12.59 -4.22
N LEU A 545 36.46 -12.74 -3.24
CA LEU A 545 36.62 -13.57 -2.06
C LEU A 545 35.67 -14.78 -2.15
N TYR A 546 36.22 -15.97 -1.91
CA TYR A 546 35.51 -17.24 -2.06
C TYR A 546 35.09 -17.80 -0.71
N LEU A 547 33.78 -17.93 -0.50
CA LEU A 547 33.21 -18.59 0.67
C LEU A 547 33.28 -20.11 0.55
N GLN A 548 33.51 -20.77 1.69
CA GLN A 548 33.41 -22.22 1.84
C GLN A 548 31.95 -22.73 1.80
N ASN A 549 30.99 -21.92 2.28
CA ASN A 549 29.57 -22.27 2.33
C ASN A 549 28.65 -21.04 2.17
N ASP A 550 27.35 -21.27 1.94
CA ASP A 550 26.37 -20.23 1.64
C ASP A 550 25.67 -19.59 2.88
N SER A 551 26.13 -19.88 4.10
CA SER A 551 25.48 -19.39 5.33
C SER A 551 25.61 -17.86 5.50
N GLY A 552 24.65 -17.24 6.19
CA GLY A 552 24.70 -15.80 6.49
C GLY A 552 25.97 -15.39 7.25
N VAL A 553 26.44 -16.24 8.17
CA VAL A 553 27.66 -16.02 8.97
C VAL A 553 28.90 -15.94 8.10
N SER A 554 29.04 -16.84 7.11
CA SER A 554 30.19 -16.82 6.19
C SER A 554 30.26 -15.52 5.38
N TYR A 555 29.12 -14.97 4.93
CA TYR A 555 29.11 -13.65 4.30
C TYR A 555 29.52 -12.54 5.29
N THR A 556 29.02 -12.55 6.52
CA THR A 556 29.35 -11.49 7.50
C THR A 556 30.79 -11.54 7.97
N ASN A 557 31.43 -12.71 7.98
CA ASN A 557 32.85 -12.87 8.32
C ASN A 557 33.73 -12.33 7.20
N ALA A 558 33.49 -12.73 5.94
CA ALA A 558 34.19 -12.14 4.79
C ALA A 558 33.99 -10.62 4.69
N ILE A 559 32.81 -10.10 5.05
CA ILE A 559 32.56 -8.65 5.12
C ILE A 559 33.38 -7.99 6.25
N ASN A 560 33.57 -8.63 7.41
CA ASN A 560 34.46 -8.13 8.46
C ASN A 560 35.93 -8.08 7.99
N GLU A 561 36.44 -9.17 7.40
CA GLU A 561 37.79 -9.26 6.85
C GLU A 561 38.07 -8.15 5.81
N LEU A 562 37.07 -7.84 5.00
CA LEU A 562 37.13 -6.77 3.99
C LEU A 562 37.19 -5.36 4.58
N MET A 563 36.71 -5.10 5.80
CA MET A 563 36.73 -3.75 6.38
C MET A 563 38.16 -3.21 6.53
N ASN A 564 39.14 -4.10 6.76
CA ASN A 564 40.56 -3.74 6.87
C ASN A 564 41.17 -3.25 5.54
N LYS A 565 40.43 -3.35 4.43
CA LYS A 565 40.86 -2.89 3.08
C LYS A 565 40.16 -1.60 2.62
N ASP A 566 39.44 -0.91 3.49
CA ASP A 566 38.61 0.28 3.22
C ASP A 566 37.74 0.16 1.93
N PRO A 567 36.70 -0.69 1.94
CA PRO A 567 35.86 -0.96 0.78
C PRO A 567 34.87 0.17 0.51
N GLN A 568 34.87 0.71 -0.72
CA GLN A 568 33.81 1.62 -1.18
C GLN A 568 32.46 0.90 -1.32
N LEU A 569 32.49 -0.37 -1.75
CA LEU A 569 31.31 -1.20 -1.97
C LEU A 569 31.65 -2.70 -1.91
N VAL A 570 30.71 -3.51 -1.41
CA VAL A 570 30.76 -4.98 -1.51
C VAL A 570 29.56 -5.54 -2.29
N MET A 571 29.81 -6.52 -3.16
CA MET A 571 28.80 -7.23 -3.93
C MET A 571 28.74 -8.71 -3.53
N CYS A 572 27.59 -9.21 -3.12
CA CYS A 572 27.40 -10.60 -2.70
C CYS A 572 26.63 -11.40 -3.76
N ILE A 573 27.23 -12.45 -4.33
CA ILE A 573 26.59 -13.34 -5.30
C ILE A 573 26.02 -14.56 -4.56
N VAL A 574 24.70 -14.57 -4.37
CA VAL A 574 24.00 -15.56 -3.53
C VAL A 574 23.28 -16.62 -4.39
N PRO A 575 23.27 -17.91 -4.01
CA PRO A 575 22.68 -18.96 -4.85
C PRO A 575 21.15 -18.85 -5.00
N ASN A 576 20.44 -18.44 -3.95
CA ASN A 576 18.98 -18.44 -3.86
C ASN A 576 18.44 -17.24 -3.04
N ASP A 577 17.11 -17.08 -2.99
CA ASP A 577 16.39 -16.02 -2.24
C ASP A 577 16.15 -16.37 -0.75
N ARG A 578 17.11 -17.04 -0.11
CA ARG A 578 17.14 -17.21 1.36
C ARG A 578 17.16 -15.84 2.05
N ALA A 579 16.07 -15.53 2.75
CA ALA A 579 15.88 -14.23 3.39
C ALA A 579 16.86 -14.01 4.54
N ASP A 580 17.14 -15.05 5.33
CA ASP A 580 18.10 -15.07 6.43
C ASP A 580 19.50 -14.57 6.02
N ARG A 581 20.02 -15.04 4.88
CA ARG A 581 21.28 -14.55 4.31
C ARG A 581 21.20 -13.07 3.93
N TYR A 582 20.11 -12.65 3.29
CA TYR A 582 19.92 -11.26 2.90
C TYR A 582 19.83 -10.33 4.13
N LYS A 583 19.14 -10.76 5.20
CA LYS A 583 19.11 -10.06 6.50
C LYS A 583 20.52 -9.91 7.08
N ALA A 584 21.29 -11.00 7.15
CA ALA A 584 22.66 -10.99 7.67
C ALA A 584 23.56 -9.99 6.92
N ILE A 585 23.59 -10.07 5.58
CA ILE A 585 24.36 -9.16 4.72
C ILE A 585 23.90 -7.70 4.91
N LYS A 586 22.59 -7.42 4.85
CA LYS A 586 22.09 -6.04 4.93
C LYS A 586 22.22 -5.43 6.32
N LYS A 587 22.04 -6.20 7.40
CA LYS A 587 22.33 -5.72 8.76
C LYS A 587 23.82 -5.39 8.89
N LYS A 588 24.70 -6.30 8.45
CA LYS A 588 26.16 -6.10 8.55
C LYS A 588 26.68 -4.88 7.77
N CYS A 589 26.14 -4.66 6.57
CA CYS A 589 26.56 -3.58 5.68
C CYS A 589 25.83 -2.25 5.91
N CYS A 590 24.78 -2.19 6.76
CA CYS A 590 24.01 -0.96 6.94
C CYS A 590 23.82 -0.55 8.40
N VAL A 591 24.05 -1.42 9.38
CA VAL A 591 23.97 -1.10 10.82
C VAL A 591 25.37 -1.19 11.44
N ASP A 592 25.97 -2.39 11.46
CA ASP A 592 27.29 -2.63 12.07
C ASP A 592 28.42 -1.82 11.42
N ARG A 593 28.29 -1.53 10.11
CA ARG A 593 29.27 -0.81 9.28
C ARG A 593 28.52 0.06 8.26
N PRO A 594 29.02 1.26 7.91
CA PRO A 594 28.42 2.12 6.87
C PRO A 594 28.89 1.74 5.45
N LEU A 595 28.69 0.49 5.02
CA LEU A 595 29.23 -0.05 3.77
C LEU A 595 28.13 -0.26 2.69
N PRO A 596 28.05 0.58 1.65
CA PRO A 596 27.12 0.35 0.54
C PRO A 596 27.28 -1.07 -0.05
N CYS A 597 26.18 -1.80 -0.21
CA CYS A 597 26.24 -3.18 -0.67
C CYS A 597 25.21 -3.56 -1.74
N GLN A 598 25.64 -4.47 -2.61
CA GLN A 598 24.86 -5.05 -3.70
C GLN A 598 24.66 -6.54 -3.44
N VAL A 599 23.46 -7.07 -3.71
CA VAL A 599 23.19 -8.52 -3.60
C VAL A 599 22.55 -9.00 -4.90
N ILE A 600 23.14 -10.02 -5.51
CA ILE A 600 22.73 -10.56 -6.81
C ILE A 600 22.51 -12.06 -6.66
N LYS A 601 21.40 -12.56 -7.19
CA LYS A 601 21.12 -14.01 -7.21
C LYS A 601 21.85 -14.65 -8.39
N ALA A 602 22.53 -15.77 -8.18
CA ALA A 602 23.21 -16.51 -9.24
C ALA A 602 22.28 -16.74 -10.46
N ARG A 603 21.05 -17.22 -10.21
CA ARG A 603 20.01 -17.43 -11.24
C ARG A 603 19.55 -16.19 -12.02
N THR A 604 19.96 -14.98 -11.60
CA THR A 604 19.71 -13.73 -12.32
C THR A 604 20.82 -13.49 -13.35
N ILE A 605 22.08 -13.81 -13.04
CA ILE A 605 23.22 -13.65 -13.95
C ILE A 605 23.53 -14.91 -14.77
N THR A 606 22.96 -16.08 -14.43
CA THR A 606 23.08 -17.30 -15.26
C THR A 606 22.58 -17.05 -16.69
N PRO A 607 23.42 -17.21 -17.73
CA PRO A 607 23.01 -17.01 -19.12
C PRO A 607 21.87 -17.94 -19.51
N LYS A 608 20.74 -17.38 -19.95
CA LYS A 608 19.61 -18.14 -20.48
C LYS A 608 19.77 -18.28 -21.99
N ASN A 609 19.85 -19.51 -22.47
CA ASN A 609 20.06 -19.85 -23.89
C ASN A 609 21.25 -19.07 -24.49
N GLN A 610 22.34 -18.94 -23.72
CA GLN A 610 23.57 -18.20 -24.06
C GLN A 610 23.37 -16.72 -24.48
N ASN A 611 22.22 -16.11 -24.19
CA ASN A 611 21.87 -14.78 -24.68
C ASN A 611 22.61 -13.65 -23.92
N LEU A 612 23.80 -13.29 -24.41
CA LEU A 612 24.65 -12.22 -23.86
C LEU A 612 23.92 -10.86 -23.74
N ARG A 613 22.98 -10.54 -24.65
CA ARG A 613 22.21 -9.27 -24.60
C ARG A 613 21.34 -9.19 -23.33
N ALA A 614 20.88 -10.33 -22.81
CA ALA A 614 20.16 -10.37 -21.53
C ALA A 614 21.10 -10.07 -20.35
N LEU A 615 22.31 -10.61 -20.35
CA LEU A 615 23.32 -10.37 -19.31
C LEU A 615 23.74 -8.89 -19.29
N LEU A 616 24.02 -8.29 -20.45
CA LEU A 616 24.34 -6.86 -20.59
C LEU A 616 23.20 -5.95 -20.11
N THR A 617 21.94 -6.33 -20.37
CA THR A 617 20.77 -5.58 -19.88
C THR A 617 20.66 -5.61 -18.35
N ILE A 618 21.12 -6.69 -17.71
CA ILE A 618 21.18 -6.82 -16.24
C ILE A 618 22.37 -6.05 -15.69
N ALA A 619 23.55 -6.17 -16.33
CA ALA A 619 24.75 -5.42 -15.99
C ALA A 619 24.49 -3.90 -16.00
N THR A 620 23.85 -3.36 -17.04
CA THR A 620 23.44 -1.95 -17.13
C THR A 620 22.69 -1.48 -15.88
N LYS A 621 21.69 -2.24 -15.43
CA LYS A 621 20.87 -1.87 -14.27
C LYS A 621 21.63 -2.00 -12.95
N VAL A 622 22.54 -2.97 -12.85
CA VAL A 622 23.47 -3.06 -11.73
C VAL A 622 24.42 -1.87 -11.72
N MET A 623 25.03 -1.47 -12.84
CA MET A 623 25.94 -0.31 -12.90
C MET A 623 25.24 1.00 -12.51
N ILE A 624 24.01 1.24 -12.97
CA ILE A 624 23.17 2.36 -12.52
C ILE A 624 23.00 2.33 -10.99
N GLN A 625 22.64 1.16 -10.44
CA GLN A 625 22.41 0.98 -9.01
C GLN A 625 23.69 1.09 -8.16
N LEU A 626 24.85 0.61 -8.64
CA LEU A 626 26.15 0.79 -7.99
C LEU A 626 26.51 2.28 -7.91
N ASN A 627 26.35 3.02 -9.01
CA ASN A 627 26.64 4.46 -9.04
C ASN A 627 25.77 5.23 -8.03
N CYS A 628 24.46 4.95 -7.98
CA CYS A 628 23.55 5.55 -6.98
C CYS A 628 24.00 5.30 -5.53
N LYS A 629 24.50 4.11 -5.24
CA LYS A 629 24.94 3.69 -3.89
C LYS A 629 26.23 4.38 -3.44
N LEU A 630 27.03 4.87 -4.39
CA LEU A 630 28.24 5.65 -4.15
C LEU A 630 27.96 7.18 -4.05
N GLY A 631 26.75 7.62 -4.40
CA GLY A 631 26.37 9.05 -4.47
C GLY A 631 26.43 9.66 -5.88
N GLY A 632 26.59 8.84 -6.93
CA GLY A 632 26.47 9.29 -8.31
C GLY A 632 25.02 9.44 -8.77
N ILE A 633 24.83 10.18 -9.85
CA ILE A 633 23.53 10.62 -10.39
C ILE A 633 23.40 10.07 -11.82
N PRO A 634 22.52 9.09 -12.08
CA PRO A 634 22.39 8.51 -13.42
C PRO A 634 21.81 9.46 -14.48
N TRP A 635 20.78 10.24 -14.13
CA TRP A 635 20.16 11.28 -14.97
C TRP A 635 19.49 12.34 -14.11
N ILE A 636 19.12 13.48 -14.70
CA ILE A 636 18.21 14.46 -14.09
C ILE A 636 17.07 14.83 -15.05
N VAL A 637 16.14 15.66 -14.58
CA VAL A 637 15.11 16.35 -15.38
C VAL A 637 15.19 17.83 -15.02
N LYS A 638 14.94 18.74 -15.96
CA LYS A 638 15.01 20.19 -15.75
C LYS A 638 14.07 20.62 -14.60
N ASN A 639 14.67 20.98 -13.46
CA ASN A 639 13.98 21.53 -12.29
C ASN A 639 13.68 23.03 -12.52
N PRO A 640 12.41 23.48 -12.52
CA PRO A 640 12.07 24.89 -12.66
C PRO A 640 12.17 25.71 -11.37
N LEU A 641 12.43 25.09 -10.21
CA LEU A 641 12.50 25.75 -8.91
C LEU A 641 13.95 25.90 -8.44
N SER A 642 14.40 27.15 -8.27
CA SER A 642 15.80 27.49 -7.96
C SER A 642 16.26 27.10 -6.55
N SER A 643 15.37 27.12 -5.56
CA SER A 643 15.67 26.72 -4.17
C SER A 643 14.48 25.95 -3.62
N VAL A 644 14.65 24.64 -3.44
CA VAL A 644 13.57 23.71 -3.03
C VAL A 644 14.13 22.45 -2.38
N MET A 645 13.47 22.02 -1.30
CA MET A 645 13.61 20.68 -0.74
C MET A 645 12.33 19.89 -1.01
N VAL A 646 12.46 18.74 -1.68
CA VAL A 646 11.34 17.83 -1.98
C VAL A 646 11.45 16.64 -1.05
N VAL A 647 10.44 16.42 -0.21
CA VAL A 647 10.41 15.41 0.84
C VAL A 647 9.39 14.33 0.50
N GLY A 648 9.72 13.08 0.75
CA GLY A 648 8.81 11.93 0.66
C GLY A 648 8.80 11.17 1.97
N PHE A 649 7.60 10.75 2.41
CA PHE A 649 7.42 10.02 3.66
C PHE A 649 6.50 8.81 3.47
N ASP A 650 6.92 7.65 3.98
CA ASP A 650 6.13 6.40 4.00
C ASP A 650 6.37 5.63 5.32
N VAL A 651 5.41 4.80 5.72
CA VAL A 651 5.44 4.01 6.96
C VAL A 651 5.26 2.53 6.67
N CYS A 652 6.14 1.69 7.21
CA CYS A 652 6.08 0.24 7.03
C CYS A 652 6.11 -0.49 8.38
N HIS A 653 5.11 -1.33 8.63
CA HIS A 653 5.05 -2.21 9.80
C HIS A 653 6.16 -3.27 9.75
N ASP A 654 6.71 -3.64 10.90
CA ASP A 654 7.74 -4.69 11.00
C ASP A 654 7.16 -6.08 10.67
N ALA A 655 7.94 -6.91 9.99
CA ALA A 655 7.54 -8.27 9.60
C ALA A 655 7.58 -9.28 10.77
N SER A 656 8.48 -9.07 11.72
CA SER A 656 8.71 -9.91 12.89
C SER A 656 7.85 -9.45 14.07
N ASP A 657 7.74 -8.15 14.34
CA ASP A 657 6.92 -7.60 15.43
C ASP A 657 5.80 -6.66 14.93
N LYS A 658 4.56 -7.14 14.99
CA LYS A 658 3.37 -6.41 14.51
C LYS A 658 2.93 -5.26 15.46
N SER A 659 3.63 -5.04 16.57
CA SER A 659 3.51 -3.86 17.42
C SER A 659 4.46 -2.72 17.00
N LEU A 660 5.48 -3.00 16.18
CA LEU A 660 6.48 -2.03 15.74
C LEU A 660 6.26 -1.56 14.30
N SER A 661 6.73 -0.36 14.00
CA SER A 661 6.67 0.25 12.68
C SER A 661 7.84 1.21 12.46
N TYR A 662 8.20 1.41 11.19
CA TYR A 662 9.26 2.35 10.81
C TYR A 662 8.70 3.39 9.86
N GLY A 663 8.93 4.66 10.16
CA GLY A 663 8.65 5.76 9.26
C GLY A 663 9.96 6.20 8.62
N ALA A 664 10.00 6.30 7.29
CA ALA A 664 11.17 6.76 6.55
C ALA A 664 10.88 8.11 5.90
N LEU A 665 11.80 9.06 6.07
CA LEU A 665 11.84 10.32 5.36
C LEU A 665 13.00 10.28 4.36
N VAL A 666 12.73 10.65 3.11
CA VAL A 666 13.76 10.88 2.09
C VAL A 666 13.54 12.26 1.48
N ALA A 667 14.59 13.08 1.45
CA ALA A 667 14.58 14.40 0.84
C ALA A 667 15.56 14.47 -0.35
N THR A 668 15.09 15.04 -1.46
CA THR A 668 15.91 15.51 -2.58
C THR A 668 16.03 17.02 -2.49
N MET A 669 17.24 17.55 -2.59
CA MET A 669 17.55 18.95 -2.27
C MET A 669 18.18 19.67 -3.45
N TYR A 670 17.71 20.89 -3.72
CA TYR A 670 18.21 21.78 -4.76
C TYR A 670 18.41 23.19 -4.19
N ALA A 671 19.54 23.80 -4.50
CA ALA A 671 19.89 25.17 -4.12
C ALA A 671 20.19 26.03 -5.35
N ALA A 672 20.14 27.36 -5.19
CA ALA A 672 20.31 28.28 -6.30
C ALA A 672 21.69 28.11 -6.94
N LYS A 673 21.74 28.09 -8.29
CA LYS A 673 22.95 27.82 -9.11
C LYS A 673 23.49 26.37 -9.02
N HIS A 674 22.93 25.47 -8.20
CA HIS A 674 23.33 24.06 -8.13
C HIS A 674 22.40 23.16 -8.97
N ILE A 675 22.94 22.61 -10.07
CA ILE A 675 22.21 21.67 -10.94
C ILE A 675 22.16 20.23 -10.38
N GLU A 676 23.12 19.86 -9.51
CA GLU A 676 23.15 18.54 -8.87
C GLU A 676 22.13 18.44 -7.73
N PRO A 677 21.15 17.52 -7.76
CA PRO A 677 20.41 17.15 -6.56
C PRO A 677 21.34 16.57 -5.50
N LYS A 678 21.13 16.96 -4.24
CA LYS A 678 21.65 16.24 -3.06
C LYS A 678 20.53 15.42 -2.44
N TYR A 679 20.91 14.41 -1.64
CA TYR A 679 19.97 13.49 -1.01
C TYR A 679 20.21 13.42 0.49
N PHE A 680 19.12 13.24 1.24
CA PHE A 680 19.12 12.91 2.66
C PHE A 680 18.07 11.84 2.92
N SER A 681 18.37 10.87 3.78
CA SER A 681 17.47 9.78 4.12
C SER A 681 17.63 9.36 5.58
N VAL A 682 16.52 9.32 6.31
CA VAL A 682 16.48 9.02 7.75
C VAL A 682 15.26 8.18 8.07
N ILE A 683 15.37 7.31 9.08
CA ILE A 683 14.32 6.37 9.47
C ILE A 683 14.36 6.14 10.98
N GLU A 684 13.20 6.15 11.64
CA GLU A 684 13.08 5.78 13.05
C GLU A 684 11.97 4.75 13.27
N ARG A 685 12.06 4.09 14.43
CA ARG A 685 11.18 3.02 14.90
C ARG A 685 10.21 3.59 15.93
N HIS A 686 8.92 3.41 15.70
CA HIS A 686 7.83 3.83 16.58
C HIS A 686 6.92 2.64 16.92
N GLN A 687 6.16 2.76 18.01
CA GLN A 687 5.11 1.82 18.39
C GLN A 687 3.85 2.04 17.55
N ARG A 688 3.08 0.98 17.35
CA ARG A 688 1.88 1.01 16.50
C ARG A 688 0.74 1.77 17.18
N GLY A 689 0.52 3.00 16.71
CA GLY A 689 -0.48 3.93 17.25
C GLY A 689 0.15 5.16 17.92
N GLU A 690 1.47 5.24 17.98
CA GLU A 690 2.23 6.42 18.40
C GLU A 690 2.09 7.57 17.38
N GLU A 691 2.16 8.81 17.86
CA GLU A 691 1.94 10.01 17.03
C GLU A 691 3.18 10.37 16.18
N LEU A 692 2.99 10.38 14.85
CA LEU A 692 4.09 10.61 13.89
C LEU A 692 4.44 12.08 13.67
N SER A 693 3.62 13.02 14.15
CA SER A 693 3.76 14.47 13.96
C SER A 693 5.09 15.02 14.48
N SER A 694 5.49 14.60 15.70
CA SER A 694 6.76 15.00 16.31
C SER A 694 7.96 14.43 15.55
N PHE A 695 7.84 13.18 15.07
CA PHE A 695 8.88 12.50 14.31
C PHE A 695 9.10 13.12 12.92
N LEU A 696 8.03 13.35 12.15
CA LEU A 696 8.09 13.94 10.81
C LEU A 696 8.67 15.36 10.86
N SER A 697 8.17 16.21 11.76
CA SER A 697 8.65 17.58 11.92
C SER A 697 10.13 17.63 12.37
N SER A 698 10.54 16.77 13.30
CA SER A 698 11.94 16.69 13.76
C SER A 698 12.89 16.21 12.66
N ASN A 699 12.47 15.26 11.81
CA ASN A 699 13.28 14.83 10.66
C ASN A 699 13.38 15.89 9.55
N ILE A 700 12.38 16.75 9.38
CA ILE A 700 12.50 17.90 8.47
C ILE A 700 13.57 18.88 8.99
N VAL A 701 13.70 19.08 10.32
CA VAL A 701 14.82 19.86 10.88
C VAL A 701 16.18 19.20 10.62
N LYS A 702 16.29 17.87 10.73
CA LYS A 702 17.54 17.16 10.35
C LYS A 702 17.86 17.34 8.86
N ALA A 703 16.85 17.28 7.99
CA ALA A 703 17.01 17.52 6.56
C ALA A 703 17.46 18.96 6.25
N LEU A 704 16.97 19.96 6.99
CA LEU A 704 17.41 21.36 6.85
C LEU A 704 18.85 21.57 7.29
N ARG A 705 19.29 20.93 8.39
CA ARG A 705 20.71 20.90 8.78
C ARG A 705 21.56 20.27 7.69
N LYS A 706 21.13 19.13 7.13
CA LYS A 706 21.81 18.49 6.00
C LYS A 706 21.85 19.36 4.74
N TYR A 707 20.84 20.20 4.52
CA TYR A 707 20.82 21.17 3.42
C TYR A 707 21.91 22.23 3.62
N GLN A 708 22.05 22.80 4.83
CA GLN A 708 23.13 23.73 5.18
C GLN A 708 24.52 23.06 5.04
N GLU A 709 24.70 21.83 5.55
CA GLU A 709 25.92 21.03 5.36
C GLU A 709 26.29 20.73 3.88
N GLN A 710 25.36 20.91 2.94
CA GLN A 710 25.58 20.62 1.52
C GLN A 710 25.68 21.87 0.62
N PHE A 711 25.19 23.01 1.07
CA PHE A 711 25.11 24.24 0.27
C PHE A 711 25.66 25.50 0.95
N GLY A 712 26.03 25.43 2.23
CA GLY A 712 26.61 26.53 3.00
C GLY A 712 25.86 26.80 4.30
N GLU A 713 26.58 27.31 5.30
CA GLU A 713 25.96 27.79 6.54
C GLU A 713 24.97 28.94 6.25
N GLY A 714 23.85 28.97 6.97
CA GLY A 714 22.75 29.91 6.71
C GLY A 714 21.95 29.67 5.42
N VAL A 715 22.40 28.81 4.49
CA VAL A 715 21.69 28.55 3.23
C VAL A 715 20.53 27.58 3.46
N LEU A 716 19.28 28.03 3.23
CA LEU A 716 18.06 27.26 3.45
C LEU A 716 17.16 27.19 2.19
N PRO A 717 16.33 26.13 2.04
CA PRO A 717 15.40 25.99 0.93
C PRO A 717 14.22 26.95 1.05
N ARG A 718 13.95 27.76 0.03
CA ARG A 718 12.78 28.66 0.02
C ARG A 718 11.44 27.90 0.02
N ARG A 719 11.38 26.76 -0.69
CA ARG A 719 10.19 25.90 -0.77
C ARG A 719 10.46 24.52 -0.19
N ILE A 720 9.49 23.97 0.54
CA ILE A 720 9.53 22.62 1.11
C ILE A 720 8.26 21.89 0.66
N LEU A 721 8.39 20.94 -0.27
CA LEU A 721 7.27 20.17 -0.82
C LEU A 721 7.27 18.76 -0.21
N VAL A 722 6.31 18.46 0.66
CA VAL A 722 6.19 17.18 1.36
C VAL A 722 5.14 16.30 0.70
N TYR A 723 5.57 15.19 0.10
CA TYR A 723 4.69 14.15 -0.44
C TYR A 723 4.51 13.01 0.58
N ARG A 724 3.30 12.91 1.14
CA ARG A 724 2.94 12.02 2.23
C ARG A 724 2.19 10.79 1.70
N ASP A 725 2.87 9.65 1.60
CA ASP A 725 2.26 8.38 1.18
C ASP A 725 1.57 7.67 2.37
N GLY A 726 0.71 6.70 2.08
CA GLY A 726 0.15 5.76 3.07
C GLY A 726 -1.03 6.26 3.92
N VAL A 727 -1.52 7.49 3.75
CA VAL A 727 -2.62 8.08 4.56
C VAL A 727 -3.99 7.74 3.97
N GLY A 728 -4.84 7.03 4.71
CA GLY A 728 -6.24 6.80 4.34
C GLY A 728 -7.16 7.97 4.74
N ASP A 729 -8.34 8.09 4.12
CA ASP A 729 -9.34 9.14 4.41
C ASP A 729 -9.57 9.34 5.93
N GLY A 730 -9.76 8.26 6.69
CA GLY A 730 -10.00 8.30 8.14
C GLY A 730 -8.78 8.65 9.01
N GLN A 731 -7.65 9.04 8.41
CA GLN A 731 -6.47 9.60 9.09
C GLN A 731 -6.16 11.03 8.61
N LEU A 732 -6.91 11.55 7.62
CA LEU A 732 -6.60 12.81 6.95
C LEU A 732 -6.63 14.00 7.90
N GLY A 733 -7.62 14.07 8.81
CA GLY A 733 -7.74 15.12 9.82
C GLY A 733 -6.52 15.21 10.72
N HIS A 734 -6.08 14.08 11.31
CA HIS A 734 -4.87 14.05 12.14
C HIS A 734 -3.61 14.52 11.39
N VAL A 735 -3.49 14.26 10.09
CA VAL A 735 -2.37 14.78 9.28
C VAL A 735 -2.47 16.31 9.08
N VAL A 736 -3.68 16.83 8.78
CA VAL A 736 -3.92 18.27 8.66
C VAL A 736 -3.68 18.99 9.99
N ASP A 737 -4.26 18.49 11.08
CA ASP A 737 -4.22 19.13 12.38
C ASP A 737 -2.87 18.98 13.07
N HIS A 738 -2.26 17.80 13.07
CA HIS A 738 -1.06 17.54 13.86
C HIS A 738 0.22 17.54 13.01
N GLU A 739 0.28 16.78 11.90
CA GLU A 739 1.51 16.70 11.11
C GLU A 739 1.88 18.07 10.49
N VAL A 740 0.94 18.78 9.86
CA VAL A 740 1.21 20.11 9.26
C VAL A 740 1.58 21.14 10.33
N ARG A 741 0.85 21.19 11.46
CA ARG A 741 1.08 22.13 12.56
C ARG A 741 2.45 21.94 13.21
N ALA A 742 2.83 20.70 13.51
CA ALA A 742 4.14 20.39 14.08
C ALA A 742 5.29 20.79 13.13
N ILE A 743 5.13 20.57 11.81
CA ILE A 743 6.12 21.03 10.82
C ILE A 743 6.20 22.56 10.82
N LYS A 744 5.06 23.26 10.75
CA LYS A 744 4.94 24.73 10.78
C LYS A 744 5.68 25.35 11.97
N GLU A 745 5.48 24.82 13.17
CA GLU A 745 6.12 25.32 14.39
C GLU A 745 7.65 25.15 14.37
N LYS A 746 8.15 23.99 13.91
CA LYS A 746 9.59 23.74 13.79
C LYS A 746 10.22 24.63 12.70
N LEU A 747 9.55 24.79 11.57
CA LEU A 747 10.01 25.68 10.49
C LEU A 747 10.07 27.13 10.96
N THR A 748 9.05 27.62 11.67
CA THR A 748 9.02 29.02 12.15
C THR A 748 10.26 29.35 12.99
N ARG A 749 10.67 28.46 13.90
CA ARG A 749 11.88 28.62 14.74
C ARG A 749 13.20 28.49 13.97
N VAL A 750 13.24 27.66 12.92
CA VAL A 750 14.45 27.50 12.09
C VAL A 750 14.66 28.70 11.15
N TYR A 751 13.59 29.37 10.73
CA TYR A 751 13.62 30.52 9.81
C TYR A 751 13.47 31.88 10.52
N GLU A 752 13.49 31.89 11.86
CA GLU A 752 13.23 33.08 12.69
C GLU A 752 14.21 34.24 12.41
N ASN A 753 15.49 33.91 12.21
CA ASN A 753 16.56 34.86 11.91
C ASN A 753 16.93 34.93 10.41
N HIS A 754 16.03 34.54 9.50
CA HIS A 754 16.26 34.55 8.05
C HIS A 754 15.42 35.57 7.30
N GLU A 755 16.00 36.18 6.25
CA GLU A 755 15.36 37.22 5.40
C GLU A 755 14.03 36.78 4.75
N PHE A 756 13.79 35.46 4.65
CA PHE A 756 12.59 34.89 4.04
C PHE A 756 12.02 33.76 4.90
N LYS A 757 10.68 33.69 4.95
CA LYS A 757 9.95 32.59 5.61
C LYS A 757 9.88 31.37 4.70
N SER A 758 9.94 30.18 5.28
CA SER A 758 9.79 28.91 4.58
C SER A 758 8.41 28.78 3.92
N GLN A 759 8.36 28.43 2.64
CA GLN A 759 7.10 28.15 1.93
C GLN A 759 6.82 26.63 1.97
N LEU A 760 5.90 26.19 2.83
CA LEU A 760 5.54 24.78 3.00
C LEU A 760 4.39 24.37 2.07
N THR A 761 4.51 23.21 1.43
CA THR A 761 3.41 22.53 0.73
C THR A 761 3.34 21.08 1.19
N VAL A 762 2.16 20.58 1.50
CA VAL A 762 1.94 19.18 1.92
C VAL A 762 0.89 18.53 1.02
N ILE A 763 1.27 17.42 0.39
CA ILE A 763 0.48 16.70 -0.62
C ILE A 763 0.36 15.24 -0.20
N VAL A 764 -0.86 14.79 0.10
CA VAL A 764 -1.14 13.39 0.41
C VAL A 764 -1.21 12.59 -0.89
N VAL A 765 -0.42 11.51 -0.98
CA VAL A 765 -0.27 10.68 -2.19
C VAL A 765 -0.95 9.33 -1.98
N ASN A 766 -1.99 9.05 -2.78
CA ASN A 766 -2.81 7.85 -2.66
C ASN A 766 -2.80 7.01 -3.95
N LYS A 767 -1.93 5.98 -3.94
CA LYS A 767 -1.74 4.99 -5.02
C LYS A 767 -2.66 3.76 -4.95
N ARG A 768 -3.60 3.72 -3.99
CA ARG A 768 -4.48 2.56 -3.70
C ARG A 768 -5.98 2.92 -3.79
N ILE A 769 -6.35 3.56 -4.90
CA ILE A 769 -7.71 4.07 -5.16
C ILE A 769 -8.54 3.15 -6.06
N ASN A 770 -9.87 3.30 -6.00
CA ASN A 770 -10.83 2.58 -6.85
C ASN A 770 -10.94 3.20 -8.26
N THR A 771 -10.70 4.52 -8.38
CA THR A 771 -10.77 5.31 -9.62
C THR A 771 -9.94 4.70 -10.75
N ARG A 772 -10.54 4.53 -11.93
CA ARG A 772 -9.92 4.13 -13.19
C ARG A 772 -10.30 5.14 -14.27
N LEU A 773 -9.38 5.34 -15.21
CA LEU A 773 -9.52 6.24 -16.35
C LEU A 773 -9.18 5.46 -17.61
N PHE A 774 -9.87 5.75 -18.71
CA PHE A 774 -9.79 5.01 -19.96
C PHE A 774 -9.77 5.96 -21.16
N ASP A 775 -8.81 5.77 -22.06
CA ASP A 775 -8.71 6.45 -23.35
C ASP A 775 -9.47 5.64 -24.41
N GLY A 776 -10.76 5.93 -24.58
CA GLY A 776 -11.67 5.12 -25.39
C GLY A 776 -11.83 3.70 -24.84
N GLY A 777 -10.99 2.78 -25.31
CA GLY A 777 -10.86 1.39 -24.82
C GLY A 777 -9.43 1.02 -24.35
N ARG A 778 -8.55 2.01 -24.20
CA ARG A 778 -7.11 1.86 -23.89
C ARG A 778 -6.77 2.44 -22.51
N ASN A 779 -5.55 2.18 -22.05
CA ASN A 779 -4.96 2.91 -20.93
C ASN A 779 -4.57 4.32 -21.39
N PRO A 780 -4.92 5.40 -20.64
CA PRO A 780 -4.41 6.73 -20.93
C PRO A 780 -2.88 6.80 -20.82
N PRO A 781 -2.21 7.66 -21.60
CA PRO A 781 -0.75 7.74 -21.63
C PRO A 781 -0.14 8.34 -20.34
N PRO A 782 1.14 8.06 -20.04
CA PRO A 782 1.94 8.79 -19.07
C PRO A 782 1.86 10.31 -19.27
N GLY A 783 1.68 11.05 -18.18
CA GLY A 783 1.48 12.51 -18.19
C GLY A 783 0.00 12.93 -18.23
N THR A 784 -0.96 12.00 -18.23
CA THR A 784 -2.39 12.33 -18.19
C THR A 784 -2.83 12.78 -16.79
N VAL A 785 -3.41 13.98 -16.70
CA VAL A 785 -3.98 14.60 -15.50
C VAL A 785 -5.51 14.70 -15.60
N VAL A 786 -6.21 14.46 -14.50
CA VAL A 786 -7.64 14.73 -14.30
C VAL A 786 -7.83 15.48 -12.99
N ASP A 787 -8.46 16.65 -13.04
CA ASP A 787 -8.62 17.58 -11.92
C ASP A 787 -10.01 18.23 -11.83
N ASP A 788 -11.00 17.60 -12.48
CA ASP A 788 -12.43 17.98 -12.52
C ASP A 788 -13.30 16.69 -12.48
N ILE A 789 -14.62 16.85 -12.25
CA ILE A 789 -15.74 15.87 -12.25
C ILE A 789 -15.62 14.67 -11.30
N VAL A 790 -14.48 13.97 -11.24
CA VAL A 790 -14.27 12.79 -10.36
C VAL A 790 -13.32 13.05 -9.18
N THR A 791 -12.81 14.28 -9.08
CA THR A 791 -12.20 14.87 -7.87
C THR A 791 -13.25 15.17 -6.80
N LEU A 792 -12.84 15.65 -5.62
CA LEU A 792 -13.74 15.91 -4.50
C LEU A 792 -13.84 17.41 -4.17
N PRO A 793 -15.06 17.98 -4.02
CA PRO A 793 -15.25 19.42 -3.91
C PRO A 793 -14.58 20.02 -2.67
N GLU A 794 -14.54 19.27 -1.56
CA GLU A 794 -13.90 19.66 -0.31
C GLU A 794 -12.37 19.64 -0.34
N ARG A 795 -11.76 19.28 -1.49
CA ARG A 795 -10.33 19.02 -1.64
C ARG A 795 -9.70 19.80 -2.78
N THR A 796 -8.42 20.13 -2.61
CA THR A 796 -7.55 20.63 -3.68
C THR A 796 -6.80 19.43 -4.27
N ASP A 797 -7.56 18.51 -4.89
CA ASP A 797 -7.07 17.23 -5.36
C ASP A 797 -7.03 17.09 -6.89
N PHE A 798 -6.18 16.18 -7.36
CA PHE A 798 -6.08 15.76 -8.76
C PHE A 798 -5.62 14.31 -8.87
N PHE A 799 -5.84 13.70 -10.03
CA PHE A 799 -5.30 12.40 -10.41
C PHE A 799 -4.23 12.58 -11.50
N LEU A 800 -3.13 11.83 -11.38
CA LEU A 800 -2.09 11.75 -12.41
C LEU A 800 -1.79 10.29 -12.74
N ILE A 801 -1.83 9.96 -14.03
CA ILE A 801 -1.24 8.75 -14.60
C ILE A 801 0.17 9.09 -15.04
N SER A 802 1.15 8.81 -14.19
CA SER A 802 2.55 9.06 -14.50
C SER A 802 3.24 7.88 -15.19
N GLN A 803 2.73 6.65 -15.08
CA GLN A 803 3.42 5.42 -15.47
C GLN A 803 2.60 4.54 -16.44
N SER A 804 3.27 4.04 -17.48
CA SER A 804 2.74 3.06 -18.45
C SER A 804 2.62 1.65 -17.87
N VAL A 805 1.65 0.86 -18.36
CA VAL A 805 1.49 -0.55 -17.95
C VAL A 805 1.39 -1.48 -19.16
N ARG A 806 2.27 -2.49 -19.20
CA ARG A 806 2.35 -3.47 -20.31
C ARG A 806 1.24 -4.53 -20.30
N GLN A 807 0.44 -4.62 -19.24
CA GLN A 807 -0.65 -5.59 -19.07
C GLN A 807 -1.70 -5.05 -18.07
N GLY A 808 -2.98 -5.24 -18.42
CA GLY A 808 -4.12 -4.82 -17.60
C GLY A 808 -4.37 -3.31 -17.60
N THR A 809 -5.40 -2.88 -16.86
CA THR A 809 -5.73 -1.46 -16.68
C THR A 809 -4.69 -0.73 -15.83
N VAL A 810 -4.34 0.50 -16.23
CA VAL A 810 -3.55 1.42 -15.41
C VAL A 810 -4.37 1.88 -14.19
N SER A 811 -3.67 2.24 -13.11
CA SER A 811 -4.28 2.84 -11.92
C SER A 811 -3.70 4.26 -11.77
N PRO A 812 -4.51 5.33 -11.85
CA PRO A 812 -4.04 6.66 -11.49
C PRO A 812 -3.58 6.71 -10.02
N THR A 813 -2.74 7.68 -9.70
CA THR A 813 -2.44 8.07 -8.33
C THR A 813 -3.20 9.36 -8.03
N SER A 814 -3.88 9.39 -6.88
CA SER A 814 -4.52 10.59 -6.34
C SER A 814 -3.52 11.42 -5.55
N TYR A 815 -3.58 12.74 -5.69
CA TYR A 815 -2.81 13.73 -4.97
C TYR A 815 -3.78 14.73 -4.36
N ASN A 816 -3.83 14.86 -3.04
CA ASN A 816 -4.60 15.91 -2.36
C ASN A 816 -3.63 16.93 -1.76
N VAL A 817 -3.68 18.18 -2.21
CA VAL A 817 -2.94 19.28 -1.59
C VAL A 817 -3.69 19.71 -0.33
N ILE A 818 -3.14 19.37 0.83
CA ILE A 818 -3.78 19.63 2.14
C ILE A 818 -3.31 20.94 2.78
N PHE A 819 -2.18 21.47 2.30
CA PHE A 819 -1.60 22.74 2.72
C PHE A 819 -0.67 23.27 1.62
N ASP A 820 -0.70 24.56 1.30
CA ASP A 820 0.23 25.17 0.32
C ASP A 820 0.52 26.65 0.58
N GLU A 821 1.81 26.99 0.61
CA GLU A 821 2.35 28.35 0.63
C GLU A 821 3.39 28.59 -0.48
N SER A 822 3.56 27.66 -1.41
CA SER A 822 4.58 27.73 -2.47
C SER A 822 4.41 28.90 -3.43
N GLY A 823 3.20 29.46 -3.52
CA GLY A 823 2.82 30.45 -4.53
C GLY A 823 2.81 29.88 -5.95
N LEU A 824 2.72 28.56 -6.11
CA LEU A 824 2.64 27.89 -7.40
C LEU A 824 1.17 27.69 -7.80
N LYS A 825 0.85 27.90 -9.07
CA LYS A 825 -0.48 27.56 -9.61
C LYS A 825 -0.69 26.04 -9.60
N PRO A 826 -1.94 25.52 -9.54
CA PRO A 826 -2.20 24.08 -9.58
C PRO A 826 -1.53 23.36 -10.76
N ASP A 827 -1.55 23.94 -11.96
CA ASP A 827 -0.77 23.50 -13.13
C ASP A 827 0.71 23.26 -12.82
N GLN A 828 1.34 24.20 -12.11
CA GLN A 828 2.77 24.14 -11.79
C GLN A 828 3.04 23.04 -10.76
N LEU A 829 2.15 22.84 -9.78
CA LEU A 829 2.24 21.71 -8.84
C LEU A 829 2.01 20.35 -9.53
N GLN A 830 1.06 20.26 -10.47
CA GLN A 830 0.79 19.06 -11.26
C GLN A 830 1.99 18.70 -12.15
N VAL A 831 2.51 19.67 -12.92
CA VAL A 831 3.73 19.50 -13.75
C VAL A 831 4.95 19.17 -12.89
N TYR A 832 5.13 19.82 -11.74
CA TYR A 832 6.24 19.51 -10.85
C TYR A 832 6.12 18.09 -10.27
N THR A 833 4.91 17.67 -9.88
CA THR A 833 4.63 16.30 -9.43
C THR A 833 4.97 15.28 -10.51
N ALA A 834 4.59 15.54 -11.77
CA ALA A 834 4.97 14.70 -12.91
C ALA A 834 6.49 14.66 -13.13
N LYS A 835 7.21 15.78 -13.03
CA LYS A 835 8.69 15.79 -13.05
C LYS A 835 9.28 14.90 -11.97
N GLN A 836 8.77 14.97 -10.74
CA GLN A 836 9.26 14.15 -9.63
C GLN A 836 9.04 12.63 -9.84
N THR A 837 8.08 12.20 -10.68
CA THR A 837 7.92 10.76 -10.99
C THR A 837 8.97 10.20 -11.95
N HIS A 838 9.83 11.04 -12.55
CA HIS A 838 10.88 10.63 -13.48
C HIS A 838 12.25 10.39 -12.81
N LEU A 839 12.38 10.68 -11.51
CA LEU A 839 13.67 10.73 -10.80
C LEU A 839 14.00 9.50 -9.94
N TYR A 840 13.33 8.36 -10.14
CA TYR A 840 13.56 7.14 -9.35
C TYR A 840 14.58 6.20 -10.03
N TYR A 841 15.85 6.32 -9.66
CA TYR A 841 16.97 5.70 -10.39
C TYR A 841 17.02 4.17 -10.49
N ASN A 842 16.17 3.43 -9.76
CA ASN A 842 16.07 1.97 -9.89
C ASN A 842 15.12 1.53 -11.05
N TRP A 843 14.58 2.49 -11.82
CA TRP A 843 13.73 2.26 -12.98
C TRP A 843 14.01 3.30 -14.06
N CYS A 844 14.47 2.89 -15.24
CA CYS A 844 14.82 3.78 -16.37
C CYS A 844 13.56 4.27 -17.11
N GLY A 845 12.62 4.84 -16.36
CA GLY A 845 11.30 5.22 -16.81
C GLY A 845 10.54 5.94 -15.70
N SER A 846 9.30 6.35 -15.97
CA SER A 846 8.42 6.93 -14.96
C SER A 846 7.88 5.87 -13.98
N VAL A 847 7.56 6.32 -12.76
CA VAL A 847 6.92 5.52 -11.69
C VAL A 847 5.60 6.14 -11.23
N ALA A 848 4.71 5.33 -10.65
CA ALA A 848 3.35 5.76 -10.27
C ALA A 848 3.26 6.86 -9.17
N VAL A 849 4.36 7.18 -8.48
CA VAL A 849 4.43 8.18 -7.39
C VAL A 849 5.74 8.99 -7.50
N PRO A 850 5.86 10.15 -6.85
CA PRO A 850 7.12 10.92 -6.82
C PRO A 850 8.29 10.06 -6.32
N ALA A 851 9.48 10.28 -6.89
CA ALA A 851 10.66 9.48 -6.60
C ALA A 851 10.97 9.42 -5.10
N VAL A 852 10.80 10.52 -4.38
CA VAL A 852 10.98 10.60 -2.92
C VAL A 852 10.05 9.66 -2.15
N CYS A 853 8.78 9.51 -2.53
CA CYS A 853 7.87 8.52 -1.93
C CYS A 853 8.34 7.09 -2.25
N GLN A 854 8.76 6.85 -3.50
CA GLN A 854 9.24 5.53 -3.89
C GLN A 854 10.57 5.17 -3.19
N TYR A 855 11.43 6.15 -2.90
CA TYR A 855 12.64 5.98 -2.10
C TYR A 855 12.33 5.74 -0.61
N ALA A 856 11.46 6.56 0.00
CA ALA A 856 11.02 6.37 1.39
C ALA A 856 10.41 4.98 1.59
N HIS A 857 9.53 4.54 0.67
CA HIS A 857 8.98 3.19 0.66
C HIS A 857 10.06 2.10 0.61
N LYS A 858 11.15 2.29 -0.15
CA LYS A 858 12.25 1.31 -0.23
C LYS A 858 13.10 1.28 1.03
N LEU A 859 13.38 2.42 1.65
CA LEU A 859 14.07 2.49 2.93
C LEU A 859 13.24 1.85 4.05
N ALA A 860 11.96 2.22 4.17
CA ALA A 860 11.04 1.66 5.17
C ALA A 860 10.88 0.13 5.00
N PHE A 861 10.70 -0.35 3.77
CA PHE A 861 10.58 -1.79 3.48
C PHE A 861 11.89 -2.56 3.70
N LEU A 862 13.05 -1.99 3.36
CA LEU A 862 14.34 -2.64 3.62
C LEU A 862 14.54 -2.85 5.13
N VAL A 863 14.22 -1.83 5.94
CA VAL A 863 14.41 -1.92 7.38
C VAL A 863 13.37 -2.83 8.03
N SER A 864 12.08 -2.60 7.80
CA SER A 864 10.99 -3.31 8.49
C SER A 864 10.90 -4.81 8.16
N GLN A 865 11.40 -5.22 6.99
CA GLN A 865 11.34 -6.61 6.55
C GLN A 865 12.65 -7.39 6.75
N PHE A 866 13.81 -6.70 6.83
CA PHE A 866 15.13 -7.35 6.80
C PHE A 866 16.15 -6.87 7.84
N ILE A 867 16.25 -5.58 8.15
CA ILE A 867 17.30 -5.06 9.04
C ILE A 867 16.84 -5.01 10.50
N HIS A 868 15.58 -4.62 10.75
CA HIS A 868 14.97 -4.50 12.08
C HIS A 868 15.72 -3.57 13.05
N ASN A 869 16.48 -2.60 12.52
CA ASN A 869 17.16 -1.56 13.28
C ASN A 869 17.43 -0.33 12.38
N GLN A 870 17.72 0.82 13.00
CA GLN A 870 18.12 2.03 12.28
C GLN A 870 19.49 1.83 11.58
N PRO A 871 19.64 2.20 10.29
CA PRO A 871 20.93 2.20 9.62
C PRO A 871 21.88 3.33 10.09
N HIS A 872 23.18 3.14 9.86
CA HIS A 872 24.26 4.01 10.32
C HIS A 872 24.27 5.39 9.61
N ASN A 873 24.30 6.48 10.38
CA ASN A 873 24.10 7.87 9.90
C ASN A 873 25.00 8.31 8.75
N MET A 874 26.24 7.81 8.65
CA MET A 874 27.13 8.05 7.50
C MET A 874 26.54 7.63 6.13
N LEU A 875 25.47 6.84 6.11
CA LEU A 875 24.75 6.44 4.90
C LEU A 875 23.62 7.40 4.50
N GLU A 876 23.21 8.34 5.36
CA GLU A 876 22.07 9.26 5.16
C GLU A 876 22.12 10.00 3.80
N GLY A 877 23.32 10.40 3.36
CA GLY A 877 23.56 11.12 2.11
C GLY A 877 23.63 10.26 0.83
N ARG A 878 23.27 8.96 0.89
CA ARG A 878 23.43 8.01 -0.21
C ARG A 878 22.17 7.17 -0.45
N LEU A 879 21.97 6.69 -1.66
CA LEU A 879 20.85 5.79 -2.01
C LEU A 879 21.19 4.31 -1.72
N TYR A 880 21.72 4.03 -0.52
CA TYR A 880 22.24 2.70 -0.12
C TYR A 880 21.17 1.59 -0.04
N TYR A 881 19.90 1.98 0.13
CA TYR A 881 18.74 1.12 0.33
C TYR A 881 18.09 0.58 -0.97
N LEU A 882 18.68 0.87 -2.14
CA LEU A 882 18.24 0.33 -3.43
C LEU A 882 18.59 -1.16 -3.65
#